data_AF-A0AAV5Q273-F1
#
_entry.id   AF-A0AAV5Q273-F1
#
_cell.length_a   1.000
_cell.length_b   1.000
_cell.length_c   1.000
_cell.angle_alpha   90.00
_cell.angle_beta   90.00
_cell.angle_gamma   90.00
#
_symmetry.space_group_name_H-M   'P 1'
#
loop_
_entity.id
_entity.type
_entity.pdbx_description
1 polymer ?
#
loop_
_entity_poly.entity_id
_entity_poly.type
_entity_poly.pdbx_seq_one_letter_code
_entity_poly.pdbx_strand_id
1 'polypeptide(L)'
;MNGYPLGREGSKIASMQQLSSIGAYSYNYKIPTELDYLFHDIVQPQPSTDSDKIVSYLVHYYPKLKNADNVKLLTQQFLKCPLFFKNQTSVDFNDSYRLVECYKFIIDTKFQVSVPSISFYDFYAAIYEGIRFAVLVDDEASWKVLPIIAGCLSSKQSRNEYNTFPKNSQSIKNIDKMLLELFQNLVLRLFSQSITEEILSLAITCLACIHDMLDKTYLIQYLRLKPDLPQIIITLLILSPKGLSMGESFLGSSNYFDVLKQRPVLRQMNRFAFLHNNLLSVYPNTELCLQQVQHELNLMQNYSAHITSAVNSPILQNLTDDPDKWLLVKYNFFAFIIIFEGITMRILNHLSAPNSTSLLINQSIIKCLFHLSFITDQIGTGGFETLNFVIQVNNDILSKFGGKNGVGVGVSVSTKMIDHMTMELPPLDVQYISSVNQSKISFMLQTIEAILPSIDLDYMNTKIVGMVEYLLNSNKCNCIIESTHSLMLAFSSLLLTLNGKADDRMLLYASRTILHFPEYLSQTQMISIISQVAQLCESDPILLSALLDMVHSQAYTSGMSPLPVRTIQINGKTEIVKEKYFTRKVALIGLLISLVHLIDINEITLWLDRIKNLLGKVSGERDIINLWDALWSEILLCNKYNQQKGQLALNWWWNQTERLQSYL
;
A
#
# COMPACT_ATOMS: atom_id res chain seq x y z
N MET A 1 -31.82 22.56 34.70
CA MET A 1 -31.84 21.08 34.66
C MET A 1 -31.10 20.55 35.87
N ASN A 2 -31.79 19.78 36.71
CA ASN A 2 -31.28 19.24 37.96
C ASN A 2 -30.39 18.03 37.66
N GLY A 3 -29.15 18.02 38.16
CA GLY A 3 -28.26 16.85 38.04
C GLY A 3 -28.61 15.79 39.07
N TYR A 4 -28.20 14.54 38.84
CA TYR A 4 -28.63 13.38 39.63
C TYR A 4 -27.83 13.23 40.95
N PRO A 5 -28.47 13.36 42.13
CA PRO A 5 -27.85 13.00 43.40
C PRO A 5 -27.84 11.47 43.63
N LEU A 6 -26.93 10.98 44.48
CA LEU A 6 -26.98 9.61 45.01
C LEU A 6 -28.27 9.45 45.83
N GLY A 7 -29.01 8.37 45.61
CA GLY A 7 -30.14 8.00 46.46
C GLY A 7 -29.74 6.94 47.48
N ARG A 8 -30.69 6.08 47.88
CA ARG A 8 -30.57 5.22 49.06
C ARG A 8 -29.55 4.08 48.88
N GLU A 9 -29.53 3.44 47.72
CA GLU A 9 -28.66 2.28 47.47
C GLU A 9 -27.20 2.72 47.25
N GLY A 10 -26.97 3.77 46.45
CA GLY A 10 -25.64 4.36 46.30
C GLY A 10 -25.06 4.86 47.63
N SER A 11 -25.89 5.44 48.51
CA SER A 11 -25.46 5.88 49.85
C SER A 11 -25.07 4.71 50.77
N LYS A 12 -25.82 3.59 50.72
CA LYS A 12 -25.48 2.38 51.50
C LYS A 12 -24.14 1.81 51.07
N ILE A 13 -23.91 1.68 49.76
CA ILE A 13 -22.65 1.16 49.21
C ILE A 13 -21.47 2.06 49.60
N ALA A 14 -21.63 3.38 49.49
CA ALA A 14 -20.61 4.34 49.92
C ALA A 14 -20.28 4.23 51.42
N SER A 15 -21.28 4.01 52.27
CA SER A 15 -21.09 3.84 53.73
C SER A 15 -20.38 2.53 54.10
N MET A 16 -20.59 1.46 53.33
CA MET A 16 -19.93 0.16 53.55
C MET A 16 -18.44 0.15 53.15
N GLN A 17 -18.01 1.06 52.28
CA GLN A 17 -16.64 1.10 51.75
C GLN A 17 -15.67 2.03 52.51
N GLN A 18 -16.08 2.60 53.66
CA GLN A 18 -15.26 3.54 54.45
C GLN A 18 -14.55 4.62 53.62
N LEU A 19 -15.32 5.40 52.84
CA LEU A 19 -14.89 6.73 52.40
C LEU A 19 -14.95 7.68 53.62
N SER A 20 -13.91 7.62 54.46
CA SER A 20 -13.74 8.43 55.66
C SER A 20 -13.42 9.89 55.30
N SER A 21 -14.43 10.65 54.90
CA SER A 21 -14.52 12.12 55.05
C SER A 21 -15.92 12.67 54.70
N ILE A 22 -16.96 11.84 54.82
CA ILE A 22 -18.33 12.34 54.78
C ILE A 22 -18.59 13.00 56.13
N GLY A 23 -18.50 14.33 56.19
CA GLY A 23 -19.27 15.10 57.16
C GLY A 23 -20.70 14.59 57.09
N ALA A 24 -21.19 14.04 58.20
CA ALA A 24 -22.46 13.34 58.32
C ALA A 24 -23.65 14.24 57.95
N TYR A 25 -23.90 14.42 56.66
CA TYR A 25 -25.15 14.91 56.14
C TYR A 25 -25.93 13.68 55.66
N SER A 26 -26.80 13.17 56.53
CA SER A 26 -27.78 12.16 56.18
C SER A 26 -28.75 12.75 55.15
N TYR A 27 -28.45 12.58 53.87
CA TYR A 27 -29.43 12.86 52.83
C TYR A 27 -30.53 11.79 52.89
N ASN A 28 -31.64 12.13 53.53
CA ASN A 28 -32.87 11.34 53.64
C ASN A 28 -33.60 11.23 52.28
N TYR A 29 -32.95 10.71 51.24
CA TYR A 29 -33.66 10.34 50.01
C TYR A 29 -34.39 9.01 50.25
N LYS A 30 -35.71 9.10 50.50
CA LYS A 30 -36.60 7.94 50.71
C LYS A 30 -36.93 7.17 49.42
N ILE A 31 -36.61 7.73 48.24
CA ILE A 31 -36.95 7.19 46.93
C ILE A 31 -35.65 6.92 46.14
N PRO A 32 -35.49 5.75 45.51
CA PRO A 32 -34.31 5.46 44.68
C PRO A 32 -34.16 6.49 43.55
N THR A 33 -32.96 7.01 43.34
CA THR A 33 -32.68 7.89 42.20
C THR A 33 -32.37 7.08 40.94
N GLU A 34 -32.41 7.68 39.75
CA GLU A 34 -32.03 7.01 38.50
C GLU A 34 -30.62 6.39 38.56
N LEU A 35 -29.71 7.01 39.31
CA LEU A 35 -28.37 6.50 39.56
C LEU A 35 -28.39 5.23 40.43
N ASP A 36 -29.32 5.10 41.38
CA ASP A 36 -29.48 3.90 42.21
C ASP A 36 -29.95 2.71 41.37
N TYR A 37 -30.82 2.94 40.37
CA TYR A 37 -31.21 1.88 39.43
C TYR A 37 -30.03 1.40 38.58
N LEU A 38 -29.15 2.31 38.14
CA LEU A 38 -27.91 1.93 37.47
C LEU A 38 -26.99 1.12 38.39
N PHE A 39 -26.80 1.54 39.65
CA PHE A 39 -26.00 0.77 40.60
C PHE A 39 -26.59 -0.63 40.85
N HIS A 40 -27.90 -0.72 40.98
CA HIS A 40 -28.59 -2.00 41.12
C HIS A 40 -28.36 -2.89 39.89
N ASP A 41 -28.53 -2.36 38.68
CA ASP A 41 -28.32 -3.11 37.43
C ASP A 41 -26.85 -3.51 37.22
N ILE A 42 -25.88 -2.72 37.71
CA ILE A 42 -24.45 -3.05 37.66
C ILE A 42 -24.10 -4.19 38.63
N VAL A 43 -24.61 -4.14 39.86
CA VAL A 43 -24.25 -5.10 40.93
C VAL A 43 -25.04 -6.40 40.79
N GLN A 44 -26.32 -6.31 40.43
CA GLN A 44 -27.24 -7.44 40.27
C GLN A 44 -28.06 -7.28 38.98
N PRO A 45 -27.43 -7.53 37.82
CA PRO A 45 -28.11 -7.40 36.54
C PRO A 45 -29.28 -8.38 36.45
N GLN A 46 -30.46 -7.85 36.14
CA GLN A 46 -31.66 -8.64 35.89
C GLN A 46 -31.49 -9.48 34.61
N PRO A 47 -32.24 -10.58 34.43
CA PRO A 47 -32.16 -11.41 33.22
C PRO A 47 -32.43 -10.64 31.92
N SER A 48 -33.19 -9.55 32.00
CA SER A 48 -33.52 -8.64 30.89
C SER A 48 -32.47 -7.55 30.63
N THR A 49 -31.42 -7.45 31.45
CA THR A 49 -30.39 -6.41 31.33
C THR A 49 -29.23 -6.96 30.49
N ASP A 50 -29.08 -6.42 29.29
CA ASP A 50 -27.98 -6.73 28.38
C ASP A 50 -26.80 -5.75 28.53
N SER A 51 -25.68 -6.06 27.87
CA SER A 51 -24.48 -5.21 27.85
C SER A 51 -24.77 -3.83 27.26
N ASP A 52 -25.63 -3.76 26.23
CA ASP A 52 -25.98 -2.53 25.52
C ASP A 52 -26.75 -1.53 26.38
N LYS A 53 -27.68 -2.01 27.21
CA LYS A 53 -28.41 -1.17 28.15
C LYS A 53 -27.47 -0.56 29.19
N ILE A 54 -26.53 -1.34 29.73
CA ILE A 54 -25.55 -0.81 30.68
C ILE A 54 -24.63 0.21 30.02
N VAL A 55 -24.08 -0.07 28.85
CA VAL A 55 -23.24 0.88 28.11
C VAL A 55 -23.99 2.19 27.84
N SER A 56 -25.25 2.09 27.39
CA SER A 56 -26.11 3.26 27.14
C SER A 56 -26.32 4.09 28.40
N TYR A 57 -26.55 3.45 29.56
CA TYR A 57 -26.66 4.14 30.83
C TYR A 57 -25.36 4.81 31.25
N LEU A 58 -24.20 4.13 31.13
CA LEU A 58 -22.91 4.71 31.47
C LEU A 58 -22.66 5.98 30.64
N VAL A 59 -22.84 5.89 29.32
CA VAL A 59 -22.72 7.02 28.39
C VAL A 59 -23.63 8.19 28.79
N HIS A 60 -24.86 7.92 29.21
CA HIS A 60 -25.82 8.95 29.57
C HIS A 60 -25.52 9.63 30.91
N TYR A 61 -25.16 8.84 31.93
CA TYR A 61 -25.07 9.30 33.31
C TYR A 61 -23.68 9.83 33.67
N TYR A 62 -22.59 9.19 33.22
CA TYR A 62 -21.22 9.59 33.61
C TYR A 62 -20.95 11.09 33.38
N PRO A 63 -21.16 11.66 32.17
CA PRO A 63 -20.81 13.05 31.91
C PRO A 63 -21.60 14.06 32.76
N LYS A 64 -22.77 13.65 33.27
CA LYS A 64 -23.71 14.50 34.03
C LYS A 64 -23.49 14.47 35.54
N LEU A 65 -22.57 13.64 36.03
CA LEU A 65 -22.28 13.54 37.45
C LEU A 65 -21.75 14.88 38.01
N LYS A 66 -22.20 15.20 39.23
CA LYS A 66 -21.89 16.45 39.95
C LYS A 66 -20.98 16.28 41.17
N ASN A 67 -20.57 15.06 41.49
CA ASN A 67 -19.64 14.79 42.57
C ASN A 67 -18.55 13.82 42.09
N ALA A 68 -17.29 14.15 42.38
CA ALA A 68 -16.12 13.32 42.09
C ALA A 68 -16.20 11.97 42.81
N ASP A 69 -16.69 11.93 44.05
CA ASP A 69 -16.84 10.68 44.80
C ASP A 69 -17.82 9.72 44.13
N ASN A 70 -18.88 10.24 43.50
CA ASN A 70 -19.85 9.43 42.77
C ASN A 70 -19.23 8.83 41.51
N VAL A 71 -18.36 9.57 40.82
CA VAL A 71 -17.61 9.08 39.66
C VAL A 71 -16.67 7.96 40.09
N LYS A 72 -15.94 8.16 41.20
CA LYS A 72 -15.05 7.16 41.78
C LYS A 72 -15.81 5.90 42.17
N LEU A 73 -16.92 6.05 42.91
CA LEU A 73 -17.77 4.94 43.33
C LEU A 73 -18.34 4.18 42.14
N LEU A 74 -18.89 4.88 41.14
CA LEU A 74 -19.44 4.26 39.94
C LEU A 74 -18.38 3.47 39.17
N THR A 75 -17.18 4.02 39.03
CA THR A 75 -16.04 3.35 38.38
C THR A 75 -15.67 2.06 39.13
N GLN A 76 -15.61 2.11 40.46
CA GLN A 76 -15.29 0.95 41.29
C GLN A 76 -16.36 -0.14 41.23
N GLN A 77 -17.65 0.23 41.24
CA GLN A 77 -18.73 -0.76 41.13
C GLN A 77 -18.84 -1.34 39.73
N PHE A 78 -18.62 -0.52 38.69
CA PHE A 78 -18.64 -0.98 37.32
C PHE A 78 -17.56 -2.05 37.06
N LEU A 79 -16.36 -1.89 37.62
CA LEU A 79 -15.29 -2.90 37.52
C LEU A 79 -15.61 -4.24 38.22
N LYS A 80 -16.68 -4.29 39.02
CA LYS A 80 -17.21 -5.51 39.64
C LYS A 80 -18.46 -6.04 38.94
N CYS A 81 -18.86 -5.44 37.82
CA CYS A 81 -20.06 -5.83 37.10
C CYS A 81 -19.92 -7.25 36.52
N PRO A 82 -20.79 -8.21 36.90
CA PRO A 82 -20.68 -9.58 36.43
C PRO A 82 -21.06 -9.75 34.95
N LEU A 83 -21.70 -8.77 34.32
CA LEU A 83 -21.98 -8.84 32.88
C LEU A 83 -20.71 -8.72 32.04
N PHE A 84 -19.78 -7.83 32.44
CA PHE A 84 -18.52 -7.62 31.72
C PHE A 84 -17.34 -8.39 32.33
N PHE A 85 -17.38 -8.67 33.64
CA PHE A 85 -16.21 -9.10 34.41
C PHE A 85 -16.44 -10.37 35.25
N LYS A 86 -17.17 -11.35 34.70
CA LYS A 86 -17.54 -12.61 35.38
C LYS A 86 -16.33 -13.48 35.76
N ASN A 87 -15.63 -14.02 34.77
CA ASN A 87 -14.45 -14.88 34.89
C ASN A 87 -13.64 -14.80 33.59
N GLN A 88 -12.32 -15.02 33.67
CA GLN A 88 -11.40 -14.94 32.51
C GLN A 88 -11.78 -15.87 31.34
N THR A 89 -12.46 -16.98 31.64
CA THR A 89 -12.90 -17.99 30.67
C THR A 89 -14.20 -17.65 29.94
N SER A 90 -14.92 -16.63 30.38
CA SER A 90 -16.25 -16.24 29.86
C SER A 90 -16.28 -14.83 29.28
N VAL A 91 -15.12 -14.23 29.03
CA VAL A 91 -15.01 -12.86 28.52
C VAL A 91 -15.41 -12.83 27.04
N ASP A 92 -16.38 -12.00 26.69
CA ASP A 92 -16.64 -11.65 25.30
C ASP A 92 -15.80 -10.43 24.90
N PHE A 93 -15.01 -10.60 23.83
CA PHE A 93 -14.19 -9.54 23.27
C PHE A 93 -15.01 -8.34 22.77
N ASN A 94 -16.17 -8.59 22.14
CA ASN A 94 -16.95 -7.51 21.55
C ASN A 94 -17.55 -6.60 22.63
N ASP A 95 -18.20 -7.20 23.64
CA ASP A 95 -18.71 -6.47 24.81
C ASP A 95 -17.60 -5.71 25.54
N SER A 96 -16.44 -6.35 25.74
CA SER A 96 -15.31 -5.71 26.44
C SER A 96 -14.71 -4.55 25.65
N TYR A 97 -14.60 -4.68 24.33
CA TYR A 97 -14.08 -3.62 23.47
C TYR A 97 -15.04 -2.42 23.36
N ARG A 98 -16.36 -2.63 23.41
CA ARG A 98 -17.34 -1.52 23.48
C ARG A 98 -17.07 -0.56 24.63
N LEU A 99 -16.42 -1.03 25.71
CA LEU A 99 -16.00 -0.18 26.82
C LEU A 99 -14.94 0.85 26.43
N VAL A 100 -14.06 0.54 25.48
CA VAL A 100 -13.10 1.52 24.92
C VAL A 100 -13.84 2.69 24.31
N GLU A 101 -14.86 2.41 23.49
CA GLU A 101 -15.66 3.44 22.82
C GLU A 101 -16.53 4.22 23.80
N CYS A 102 -17.16 3.50 24.73
CA CYS A 102 -17.98 4.06 25.78
C CYS A 102 -17.18 5.10 26.57
N TYR A 103 -16.00 4.75 27.08
CA TYR A 103 -15.17 5.68 27.84
C TYR A 103 -14.56 6.79 27.00
N LYS A 104 -14.19 6.53 25.74
CA LYS A 104 -13.79 7.59 24.82
C LYS A 104 -14.90 8.64 24.69
N PHE A 105 -16.13 8.19 24.40
CA PHE A 105 -17.29 9.06 24.23
C PHE A 105 -17.67 9.79 25.52
N ILE A 106 -17.63 9.11 26.68
CA ILE A 106 -17.87 9.73 28.00
C ILE A 106 -16.91 10.89 28.23
N ILE A 107 -15.62 10.68 27.93
CA ILE A 107 -14.57 11.69 28.15
C ILE A 107 -14.74 12.86 27.17
N ASP A 108 -14.97 12.58 25.89
CA ASP A 108 -15.22 13.61 24.87
C ASP A 108 -16.44 14.46 25.23
N THR A 109 -17.56 13.81 25.60
CA THR A 109 -18.80 14.49 25.98
C THR A 109 -18.61 15.34 27.24
N LYS A 110 -17.93 14.79 28.25
CA LYS A 110 -17.66 15.53 29.50
C LYS A 110 -16.75 16.73 29.26
N PHE A 111 -15.79 16.61 28.35
CA PHE A 111 -14.89 17.71 28.00
C PHE A 111 -15.65 18.87 27.33
N GLN A 112 -16.66 18.55 26.52
CA GLN A 112 -17.54 19.54 25.89
C GLN A 112 -18.54 20.17 26.88
N VAL A 113 -19.17 19.36 27.74
CA VAL A 113 -20.24 19.78 28.66
C VAL A 113 -19.67 20.10 30.06
N SER A 114 -19.09 21.29 30.21
CA SER A 114 -18.36 21.68 31.42
C SER A 114 -19.19 22.40 32.51
N VAL A 115 -20.44 22.79 32.25
CA VAL A 115 -21.29 23.50 33.24
C VAL A 115 -22.75 23.00 33.16
N PRO A 116 -23.44 22.69 34.27
CA PRO A 116 -23.09 22.86 35.70
C PRO A 116 -22.58 21.55 36.37
N SER A 117 -21.78 20.76 35.66
CA SER A 117 -21.23 19.49 36.14
C SER A 117 -19.84 19.71 36.78
N ILE A 118 -19.26 18.73 37.49
CA ILE A 118 -17.90 18.86 38.07
C ILE A 118 -16.87 19.23 37.02
N SER A 119 -15.78 19.90 37.43
CA SER A 119 -14.71 20.25 36.50
C SER A 119 -14.19 18.98 35.80
N PHE A 120 -13.79 19.11 34.53
CA PHE A 120 -13.25 17.99 33.78
C PHE A 120 -12.04 17.37 34.48
N TYR A 121 -11.19 18.19 35.10
CA TYR A 121 -10.05 17.72 35.87
C TYR A 121 -10.47 16.82 37.04
N ASP A 122 -11.40 17.28 37.89
CA ASP A 122 -11.83 16.49 39.05
C ASP A 122 -12.56 15.21 38.63
N PHE A 123 -13.34 15.28 37.54
CA PHE A 123 -13.97 14.12 36.93
C PHE A 123 -12.93 13.08 36.48
N TYR A 124 -11.92 13.53 35.74
CA TYR A 124 -10.91 12.65 35.17
C TYR A 124 -10.00 12.05 36.26
N ALA A 125 -9.66 12.85 37.28
CA ALA A 125 -8.94 12.39 38.46
C ALA A 125 -9.74 11.33 39.24
N ALA A 126 -11.06 11.52 39.39
CA ALA A 126 -11.91 10.55 40.08
C ALA A 126 -12.00 9.20 39.36
N ILE A 127 -12.03 9.18 38.03
CA ILE A 127 -11.94 7.95 37.23
C ILE A 127 -10.61 7.24 37.50
N TYR A 128 -9.50 7.98 37.43
CA TYR A 128 -8.17 7.43 37.71
C TYR A 128 -8.07 6.83 39.13
N GLU A 129 -8.57 7.53 40.15
CA GLU A 129 -8.58 7.03 41.53
C GLU A 129 -9.47 5.80 41.71
N GLY A 130 -10.60 5.72 41.00
CA GLY A 130 -11.46 4.54 40.97
C GLY A 130 -10.75 3.32 40.38
N ILE A 131 -10.07 3.52 39.24
CA ILE A 131 -9.25 2.52 38.55
C ILE A 131 -8.10 2.05 39.45
N ARG A 132 -7.33 2.98 40.00
CA ARG A 132 -6.17 2.69 40.85
C ARG A 132 -6.59 1.87 42.08
N PHE A 133 -7.70 2.22 42.70
CA PHE A 133 -8.23 1.46 43.83
C PHE A 133 -8.59 0.02 43.43
N ALA A 134 -9.24 -0.18 42.28
CA ALA A 134 -9.58 -1.52 41.81
C ALA A 134 -8.34 -2.39 41.57
N VAL A 135 -7.29 -1.82 40.95
CA VAL A 135 -6.00 -2.51 40.72
C VAL A 135 -5.29 -2.90 42.02
N LEU A 136 -5.44 -2.11 43.09
CA LEU A 136 -4.84 -2.41 44.39
C LEU A 136 -5.59 -3.49 45.17
N VAL A 137 -6.89 -3.66 44.91
CA VAL A 137 -7.77 -4.55 45.69
C VAL A 137 -8.02 -5.89 44.99
N ASP A 138 -8.04 -5.90 43.66
CA ASP A 138 -8.32 -7.09 42.84
C ASP A 138 -7.12 -7.38 41.93
N ASP A 139 -6.47 -8.52 42.14
CA ASP A 139 -5.34 -8.97 41.35
C ASP A 139 -5.71 -9.24 39.87
N GLU A 140 -6.97 -9.58 39.61
CA GLU A 140 -7.51 -9.80 38.26
C GLU A 140 -7.98 -8.51 37.58
N ALA A 141 -7.94 -7.35 38.25
CA ALA A 141 -8.34 -6.09 37.66
C ALA A 141 -7.48 -5.69 36.44
N SER A 142 -6.30 -6.30 36.29
CA SER A 142 -5.33 -5.95 35.25
C SER A 142 -5.93 -5.91 33.85
N TRP A 143 -6.71 -6.92 33.44
CA TRP A 143 -7.35 -6.94 32.12
C TRP A 143 -8.67 -6.16 32.08
N LYS A 144 -9.41 -6.09 33.20
CA LYS A 144 -10.72 -5.41 33.31
C LYS A 144 -10.61 -3.91 33.05
N VAL A 145 -9.48 -3.32 33.45
CA VAL A 145 -9.28 -1.87 33.42
C VAL A 145 -8.64 -1.37 32.12
N LEU A 146 -7.97 -2.23 31.34
CA LEU A 146 -7.33 -1.84 30.08
C LEU A 146 -8.28 -1.15 29.09
N PRO A 147 -9.51 -1.66 28.84
CA PRO A 147 -10.44 -1.02 27.91
C PRO A 147 -10.84 0.39 28.36
N ILE A 148 -11.01 0.58 29.67
CA ILE A 148 -11.39 1.87 30.27
C ILE A 148 -10.26 2.89 30.09
N ILE A 149 -9.02 2.50 30.43
CA ILE A 149 -7.86 3.39 30.28
C ILE A 149 -7.60 3.69 28.79
N ALA A 150 -7.66 2.70 27.91
CA ALA A 150 -7.47 2.89 26.47
C ALA A 150 -8.53 3.85 25.91
N GLY A 151 -9.79 3.72 26.31
CA GLY A 151 -10.87 4.64 25.95
C GLY A 151 -10.55 6.07 26.39
N CYS A 152 -10.18 6.24 27.66
CA CYS A 152 -9.78 7.53 28.23
C CYS A 152 -8.62 8.19 27.45
N LEU A 153 -7.54 7.45 27.19
CA LEU A 153 -6.37 7.97 26.47
C LEU A 153 -6.68 8.27 25.00
N SER A 154 -7.50 7.43 24.34
CA SER A 154 -7.88 7.61 22.94
C SER A 154 -8.68 8.89 22.66
N SER A 155 -9.27 9.50 23.69
CA SER A 155 -9.94 10.81 23.61
C SER A 155 -8.99 12.00 23.46
N LYS A 156 -7.68 11.82 23.73
CA LYS A 156 -6.72 12.94 23.81
C LYS A 156 -6.67 13.77 22.54
N GLN A 157 -6.70 13.13 21.36
CA GLN A 157 -6.72 13.83 20.08
C GLN A 157 -7.97 14.70 19.95
N SER A 158 -9.15 14.12 20.16
CA SER A 158 -10.45 14.81 20.08
C SER A 158 -10.56 15.96 21.10
N ARG A 159 -10.01 15.79 22.30
CA ARG A 159 -9.92 16.87 23.32
C ARG A 159 -9.03 18.02 22.84
N ASN A 160 -7.86 17.71 22.28
CA ASN A 160 -6.93 18.74 21.79
C ASN A 160 -7.49 19.52 20.59
N GLU A 161 -8.25 18.85 19.71
CA GLU A 161 -8.95 19.48 18.59
C GLU A 161 -10.06 20.43 19.07
N TYR A 162 -10.80 20.06 20.12
CA TYR A 162 -11.86 20.91 20.69
C TYR A 162 -11.32 22.12 21.44
N ASN A 163 -10.31 21.92 22.30
CA ASN A 163 -9.64 23.01 23.01
C ASN A 163 -8.20 22.62 23.32
N THR A 164 -7.26 23.30 22.66
CA THR A 164 -5.82 23.07 22.81
C THR A 164 -5.27 23.47 24.19
N PHE A 165 -5.90 24.43 24.86
CA PHE A 165 -5.45 24.95 26.17
C PHE A 165 -6.60 25.00 27.18
N PRO A 166 -7.10 23.85 27.64
CA PRO A 166 -8.17 23.81 28.64
C PRO A 166 -7.68 24.35 29.99
N LYS A 167 -8.62 24.79 30.83
CA LYS A 167 -8.34 25.08 32.24
C LYS A 167 -7.74 23.82 32.90
N ASN A 168 -6.69 23.99 33.70
CA ASN A 168 -5.91 22.89 34.31
C ASN A 168 -5.25 21.95 33.28
N SER A 169 -4.88 22.44 32.10
CA SER A 169 -4.23 21.64 31.03
C SER A 169 -3.02 20.83 31.54
N GLN A 170 -2.17 21.41 32.38
CA GLN A 170 -1.02 20.70 32.96
C GLN A 170 -1.45 19.53 33.85
N SER A 171 -2.47 19.73 34.68
CA SER A 171 -2.99 18.69 35.56
C SER A 171 -3.68 17.58 34.77
N ILE A 172 -4.38 17.91 33.69
CA ILE A 172 -4.97 16.92 32.77
C ILE A 172 -3.87 16.09 32.10
N LYS A 173 -2.79 16.73 31.62
CA LYS A 173 -1.61 16.04 31.06
C LYS A 173 -0.93 15.13 32.09
N ASN A 174 -0.88 15.54 33.35
CA ASN A 174 -0.35 14.70 34.42
C ASN A 174 -1.22 13.44 34.63
N ILE A 175 -2.55 13.56 34.60
CA ILE A 175 -3.44 12.39 34.68
C ILE A 175 -3.27 11.49 33.46
N ASP A 176 -3.17 12.04 32.24
CA ASP A 176 -2.90 11.24 31.04
C ASP A 176 -1.60 10.43 31.20
N LYS A 177 -0.54 11.04 31.74
CA LYS A 177 0.73 10.37 32.03
C LYS A 177 0.56 9.25 33.06
N MET A 178 -0.15 9.51 34.16
CA MET A 178 -0.40 8.51 35.21
C MET A 178 -1.24 7.32 34.70
N LEU A 179 -2.23 7.59 33.84
CA LEU A 179 -3.02 6.55 33.19
C LEU A 179 -2.17 5.73 32.22
N LEU A 180 -1.30 6.37 31.44
CA LEU A 180 -0.39 5.70 30.52
C LEU A 180 0.61 4.80 31.25
N GLU A 181 1.27 5.31 32.30
CA GLU A 181 2.19 4.53 33.13
C GLU A 181 1.47 3.33 33.78
N LEU A 182 0.26 3.54 34.30
CA LEU A 182 -0.55 2.47 34.85
C LEU A 182 -0.91 1.42 33.79
N PHE A 183 -1.40 1.86 32.62
CA PHE A 183 -1.72 0.98 31.50
C PHE A 183 -0.52 0.12 31.11
N GLN A 184 0.64 0.77 30.96
CA GLN A 184 1.84 0.09 30.51
C GLN A 184 2.30 -0.99 31.50
N ASN A 185 2.25 -0.70 32.80
CA ASN A 185 2.55 -1.65 33.87
C ASN A 185 1.53 -2.80 33.95
N LEU A 186 0.25 -2.52 33.73
CA LEU A 186 -0.80 -3.54 33.71
C LEU A 186 -0.63 -4.52 32.55
N VAL A 187 -0.25 -4.04 31.37
CA VAL A 187 0.06 -4.90 30.22
C VAL A 187 1.26 -5.82 30.52
N LEU A 188 2.32 -5.31 31.17
CA LEU A 188 3.44 -6.16 31.59
C LEU A 188 2.99 -7.28 32.53
N ARG A 189 2.19 -6.93 33.54
CA ARG A 189 1.63 -7.90 34.48
C ARG A 189 0.78 -8.93 33.74
N LEU A 190 -0.06 -8.49 32.81
CA LEU A 190 -0.93 -9.37 32.03
C LEU A 190 -0.14 -10.35 31.14
N PHE A 191 0.88 -9.87 30.42
CA PHE A 191 1.70 -10.71 29.56
C PHE A 191 2.59 -11.70 30.31
N SER A 192 2.86 -11.43 31.60
CA SER A 192 3.55 -12.39 32.48
C SER A 192 2.67 -13.55 32.96
N GLN A 193 1.36 -13.48 32.73
CA GLN A 193 0.38 -14.48 33.19
C GLN A 193 -0.14 -15.34 32.02
N SER A 194 -0.71 -16.51 32.35
CA SER A 194 -1.47 -17.32 31.40
C SER A 194 -2.86 -16.69 31.19
N ILE A 195 -3.12 -16.15 30.01
CA ILE A 195 -4.37 -15.47 29.67
C ILE A 195 -5.08 -16.17 28.52
N THR A 196 -6.40 -16.02 28.45
CA THR A 196 -7.22 -16.54 27.33
C THR A 196 -6.99 -15.73 26.06
N GLU A 197 -7.28 -16.33 24.90
CA GLU A 197 -7.15 -15.66 23.59
C GLU A 197 -8.04 -14.42 23.48
N GLU A 198 -9.22 -14.44 24.10
CA GLU A 198 -10.15 -13.30 24.19
C GLU A 198 -9.50 -12.10 24.89
N ILE A 199 -8.89 -12.33 26.06
CA ILE A 199 -8.22 -11.30 26.84
C ILE A 199 -6.96 -10.79 26.13
N LEU A 200 -6.19 -11.70 25.50
CA LEU A 200 -5.03 -11.31 24.71
C LEU A 200 -5.44 -10.42 23.52
N SER A 201 -6.47 -10.82 22.78
CA SER A 201 -7.02 -10.04 21.66
C SER A 201 -7.47 -8.66 22.12
N LEU A 202 -8.16 -8.58 23.26
CA LEU A 202 -8.59 -7.33 23.88
C LEU A 202 -7.40 -6.43 24.26
N ALA A 203 -6.39 -6.99 24.91
CA ALA A 203 -5.20 -6.26 25.33
C ALA A 203 -4.42 -5.69 24.14
N ILE A 204 -4.25 -6.49 23.07
CA ILE A 204 -3.59 -6.03 21.83
C ILE A 204 -4.44 -4.95 21.14
N THR A 205 -5.77 -5.09 21.12
CA THR A 205 -6.65 -4.06 20.57
C THR A 205 -6.58 -2.75 21.36
N CYS A 206 -6.48 -2.84 22.69
CA CYS A 206 -6.27 -1.69 23.56
C CYS A 206 -4.91 -1.02 23.30
N LEU A 207 -3.83 -1.81 23.16
CA LEU A 207 -2.50 -1.32 22.76
C LEU A 207 -2.55 -0.60 21.41
N ALA A 208 -3.25 -1.18 20.42
CA ALA A 208 -3.42 -0.57 19.12
C ALA A 208 -4.15 0.77 19.24
N CYS A 209 -5.15 0.89 20.12
CA CYS A 209 -5.88 2.15 20.30
C CYS A 209 -5.05 3.33 20.81
N ILE A 210 -3.90 3.07 21.45
CA ILE A 210 -3.02 4.08 22.05
C ILE A 210 -1.57 4.00 21.53
N HIS A 211 -1.37 3.36 20.37
CA HIS A 211 -0.05 3.00 19.85
C HIS A 211 0.93 4.18 19.73
N ASP A 212 0.42 5.39 19.51
CA ASP A 212 1.14 6.65 19.32
C ASP A 212 1.70 7.22 20.64
N MET A 213 1.17 6.77 21.78
CA MET A 213 1.58 7.25 23.12
C MET A 213 2.51 6.27 23.84
N LEU A 214 2.75 5.08 23.28
CA LEU A 214 3.51 4.03 23.96
C LEU A 214 5.02 4.34 24.00
N ASP A 215 5.61 4.17 25.17
CA ASP A 215 7.05 4.33 25.36
C ASP A 215 7.80 3.12 24.80
N LYS A 216 8.86 3.41 24.03
CA LYS A 216 9.71 2.39 23.41
C LYS A 216 10.32 1.42 24.42
N THR A 217 10.62 1.88 25.64
CA THR A 217 11.16 1.06 26.73
C THR A 217 10.20 -0.04 27.15
N TYR A 218 8.91 0.27 27.25
CA TYR A 218 7.86 -0.69 27.59
C TYR A 218 7.58 -1.65 26.44
N LEU A 219 7.59 -1.17 25.19
CA LEU A 219 7.48 -2.03 24.01
C LEU A 219 8.57 -3.12 23.98
N ILE A 220 9.82 -2.75 24.31
CA ILE A 220 10.92 -3.73 24.45
C ILE A 220 10.63 -4.75 25.54
N GLN A 221 10.07 -4.33 26.68
CA GLN A 221 9.72 -5.24 27.77
C GLN A 221 8.57 -6.18 27.39
N TYR A 222 7.56 -5.69 26.65
CA TYR A 222 6.50 -6.54 26.11
C TYR A 222 7.06 -7.62 25.20
N LEU A 223 7.96 -7.26 24.28
CA LEU A 223 8.60 -8.21 23.37
C LEU A 223 9.50 -9.22 24.10
N ARG A 224 10.07 -8.86 25.26
CA ARG A 224 10.81 -9.82 26.09
C ARG A 224 9.90 -10.87 26.74
N LEU A 225 8.69 -10.48 27.13
CA LEU A 225 7.70 -11.40 27.73
C LEU A 225 6.94 -12.21 26.66
N LYS A 226 6.63 -11.57 25.53
CA LYS A 226 5.86 -12.10 24.40
C LYS A 226 6.56 -11.74 23.08
N PRO A 227 7.60 -12.47 22.68
CA PRO A 227 8.34 -12.19 21.44
C PRO A 227 7.48 -12.39 20.19
N ASP A 228 6.46 -13.23 20.25
CA ASP A 228 5.50 -13.53 19.20
C ASP A 228 4.43 -12.44 18.99
N LEU A 229 4.47 -11.34 19.73
CA LEU A 229 3.45 -10.28 19.67
C LEU A 229 3.19 -9.71 18.25
N PRO A 230 4.22 -9.42 17.42
CA PRO A 230 4.00 -8.99 16.04
C PRO A 230 3.25 -10.04 15.20
N GLN A 231 3.60 -11.32 15.35
CA GLN A 231 2.95 -12.43 14.65
C GLN A 231 1.50 -12.61 15.11
N ILE A 232 1.23 -12.45 16.41
CA ILE A 232 -0.13 -12.49 16.96
C ILE A 232 -0.98 -11.38 16.36
N ILE A 233 -0.44 -10.17 16.17
CA ILE A 233 -1.16 -9.06 15.52
C ILE A 233 -1.57 -9.44 14.11
N ILE A 234 -0.65 -9.96 13.30
CA ILE A 234 -0.94 -10.37 11.91
C ILE A 234 -1.95 -11.52 11.87
N THR A 235 -1.82 -12.48 12.78
CA THR A 235 -2.77 -13.59 12.94
C THR A 235 -4.17 -13.10 13.30
N LEU A 236 -4.28 -12.15 14.23
CA LEU A 236 -5.54 -11.54 14.64
C LEU A 236 -6.19 -10.75 13.48
N LEU A 237 -5.39 -10.07 12.66
CA LEU A 237 -5.88 -9.35 11.49
C LEU A 237 -6.37 -10.29 10.39
N ILE A 238 -5.59 -11.32 10.06
CA ILE A 238 -5.80 -12.12 8.84
C ILE A 238 -6.60 -13.40 9.10
N LEU A 239 -6.22 -14.18 10.11
CA LEU A 239 -6.76 -15.53 10.35
C LEU A 239 -7.97 -15.53 11.29
N SER A 240 -8.02 -14.61 12.25
CA SER A 240 -9.08 -14.60 13.25
C SER A 240 -10.46 -14.26 12.65
N PRO A 241 -11.56 -14.86 13.15
CA PRO A 241 -12.92 -14.46 12.79
C PRO A 241 -13.23 -13.01 13.18
N LYS A 242 -12.49 -12.44 14.14
CA LYS A 242 -12.60 -11.03 14.55
C LYS A 242 -12.04 -10.07 13.50
N GLY A 243 -11.06 -10.54 12.71
CA GLY A 243 -10.45 -9.84 11.61
C GLY A 243 -11.07 -10.24 10.26
N LEU A 244 -10.20 -10.56 9.31
CA LEU A 244 -10.54 -10.82 7.91
C LEU A 244 -11.02 -12.25 7.64
N SER A 245 -10.71 -13.21 8.53
CA SER A 245 -11.02 -14.64 8.39
C SER A 245 -10.60 -15.20 7.02
N MET A 246 -9.34 -14.99 6.63
CA MET A 246 -8.80 -15.33 5.31
C MET A 246 -9.56 -14.77 4.11
N GLY A 247 -10.40 -13.76 4.30
CA GLY A 247 -11.19 -13.14 3.24
C GLY A 247 -12.66 -13.60 3.19
N GLU A 248 -13.10 -14.48 4.10
CA GLU A 248 -14.52 -14.83 4.23
C GLU A 248 -15.39 -13.61 4.55
N SER A 249 -14.82 -12.60 5.22
CA SER A 249 -15.47 -11.32 5.47
C SER A 249 -15.97 -10.61 4.19
N PHE A 250 -15.39 -10.90 3.02
CA PHE A 250 -15.80 -10.33 1.73
C PHE A 250 -16.91 -11.13 1.03
N LEU A 251 -17.13 -12.38 1.44
CA LEU A 251 -18.12 -13.29 0.84
C LEU A 251 -19.54 -13.04 1.35
N GLY A 252 -19.71 -12.27 2.43
CA GLY A 252 -21.01 -11.91 2.98
C GLY A 252 -21.82 -10.94 2.10
N SER A 253 -23.14 -10.99 2.25
CA SER A 253 -24.11 -10.04 1.64
C SER A 253 -24.38 -8.81 2.51
N SER A 254 -23.66 -8.65 3.63
CA SER A 254 -23.86 -7.57 4.60
C SER A 254 -23.30 -6.24 4.11
N ASN A 255 -23.97 -5.14 4.50
CA ASN A 255 -23.45 -3.79 4.31
C ASN A 255 -22.10 -3.65 5.03
N TYR A 256 -21.09 -3.14 4.33
CA TYR A 256 -19.73 -3.06 4.85
C TYR A 256 -19.60 -2.14 6.06
N PHE A 257 -20.38 -1.05 6.13
CA PHE A 257 -20.41 -0.20 7.33
C PHE A 257 -20.84 -0.98 8.57
N ASP A 258 -21.74 -1.95 8.41
CA ASP A 258 -22.18 -2.79 9.52
C ASP A 258 -21.11 -3.82 9.90
N VAL A 259 -20.36 -4.35 8.93
CA VAL A 259 -19.20 -5.22 9.19
C VAL A 259 -18.13 -4.47 10.01
N LEU A 260 -17.80 -3.23 9.62
CA LEU A 260 -16.86 -2.39 10.38
C LEU A 260 -17.35 -2.02 11.77
N LYS A 261 -18.66 -1.78 11.94
CA LYS A 261 -19.26 -1.51 13.26
C LYS A 261 -19.20 -2.73 14.16
N GLN A 262 -19.44 -3.92 13.60
CA GLN A 262 -19.50 -5.18 14.34
C GLN A 262 -18.14 -5.79 14.62
N ARG A 263 -17.10 -5.44 13.86
CA ARG A 263 -15.74 -6.01 13.99
C ARG A 263 -14.71 -4.97 14.41
N PRO A 264 -14.43 -4.85 15.72
CA PRO A 264 -13.43 -3.92 16.27
C PRO A 264 -12.06 -3.99 15.62
N VAL A 265 -11.58 -5.21 15.36
CA VAL A 265 -10.24 -5.45 14.81
C VAL A 265 -10.13 -4.86 13.41
N LEU A 266 -11.14 -5.08 12.56
CA LEU A 266 -11.19 -4.48 11.23
C LEU A 266 -11.24 -2.97 11.31
N ARG A 267 -12.08 -2.39 12.17
CA ARG A 267 -12.16 -0.93 12.28
C ARG A 267 -10.84 -0.28 12.69
N GLN A 268 -10.06 -0.94 13.55
CA GLN A 268 -8.77 -0.44 14.04
C GLN A 268 -7.56 -0.94 13.23
N MET A 269 -7.76 -1.53 12.04
CA MET A 269 -6.70 -2.21 11.30
C MET A 269 -5.46 -1.34 11.03
N ASN A 270 -5.63 -0.06 10.67
CA ASN A 270 -4.49 0.86 10.52
C ASN A 270 -3.71 1.06 11.83
N ARG A 271 -4.40 1.09 12.98
CA ARG A 271 -3.74 1.20 14.28
C ARG A 271 -2.98 -0.07 14.65
N PHE A 272 -3.48 -1.24 14.27
CA PHE A 272 -2.73 -2.49 14.39
C PHE A 272 -1.47 -2.47 13.51
N ALA A 273 -1.56 -1.98 12.28
CA ALA A 273 -0.41 -1.81 11.40
C ALA A 273 0.65 -0.88 12.02
N PHE A 274 0.25 0.27 12.59
CA PHE A 274 1.17 1.15 13.29
C PHE A 274 1.76 0.55 14.57
N LEU A 275 0.97 -0.20 15.35
CA LEU A 275 1.47 -0.91 16.52
C LEU A 275 2.51 -1.95 16.12
N HIS A 276 2.24 -2.72 15.07
CA HIS A 276 3.17 -3.71 14.51
C HIS A 276 4.50 -3.05 14.10
N ASN A 277 4.44 -1.94 13.36
CA ASN A 277 5.64 -1.18 13.00
C ASN A 277 6.41 -0.66 14.22
N ASN A 278 5.69 -0.14 15.23
CA ASN A 278 6.31 0.31 16.47
C ASN A 278 7.04 -0.82 17.20
N LEU A 279 6.46 -2.02 17.25
CA LEU A 279 7.07 -3.21 17.83
C LEU A 279 8.30 -3.66 17.03
N LEU A 280 8.20 -3.74 15.71
CA LEU A 280 9.33 -4.09 14.83
C LEU A 280 10.49 -3.10 15.02
N SER A 281 10.21 -1.80 15.13
CA SER A 281 11.25 -0.77 15.26
C SER A 281 12.13 -0.94 16.50
N VAL A 282 11.60 -1.53 17.57
CA VAL A 282 12.33 -1.73 18.84
C VAL A 282 12.64 -3.20 19.12
N TYR A 283 12.41 -4.09 18.16
CA TYR A 283 12.57 -5.52 18.38
C TYR A 283 14.02 -5.88 18.76
N PRO A 284 14.25 -6.57 19.89
CA PRO A 284 15.59 -6.69 20.47
C PRO A 284 16.53 -7.61 19.68
N ASN A 285 16.01 -8.69 19.09
CA ASN A 285 16.79 -9.64 18.29
C ASN A 285 16.39 -9.55 16.81
N THR A 286 17.27 -8.98 15.98
CA THR A 286 17.01 -8.81 14.54
C THR A 286 16.82 -10.13 13.80
N GLU A 287 17.55 -11.19 14.13
CA GLU A 287 17.42 -12.46 13.41
C GLU A 287 16.06 -13.13 13.67
N LEU A 288 15.66 -13.20 14.94
CA LEU A 288 14.33 -13.71 15.32
C LEU A 288 13.22 -12.84 14.73
N CYS A 289 13.40 -11.51 14.73
CA CYS A 289 12.47 -10.57 14.10
C CYS A 289 12.27 -10.88 12.62
N LEU A 290 13.36 -11.08 11.87
CA LEU A 290 13.28 -11.37 10.43
C LEU A 290 12.64 -12.75 10.16
N GLN A 291 12.88 -13.74 11.02
CA GLN A 291 12.22 -15.05 10.91
C GLN A 291 10.70 -14.94 11.14
N GLN A 292 10.27 -14.16 12.13
CA GLN A 292 8.85 -13.90 12.39
C GLN A 292 8.21 -13.12 11.24
N VAL A 293 8.87 -12.08 10.76
CA VAL A 293 8.42 -11.30 9.59
C VAL A 293 8.25 -12.20 8.37
N GLN A 294 9.16 -13.15 8.13
CA GLN A 294 9.00 -14.11 7.04
C GLN A 294 7.75 -14.97 7.20
N HIS A 295 7.44 -15.42 8.43
CA HIS A 295 6.22 -16.17 8.70
C HIS A 295 4.96 -15.31 8.49
N GLU A 296 4.96 -14.06 8.98
CA GLU A 296 3.89 -13.09 8.78
C GLU A 296 3.62 -12.83 7.30
N LEU A 297 4.67 -12.65 6.51
CA LEU A 297 4.57 -12.42 5.06
C LEU A 297 4.03 -13.64 4.32
N ASN A 298 4.35 -14.86 4.77
CA ASN A 298 3.75 -16.07 4.19
C ASN A 298 2.23 -16.09 4.43
N LEU A 299 1.76 -15.67 5.62
CA LEU A 299 0.32 -15.55 5.90
C LEU A 299 -0.34 -14.48 5.02
N MET A 300 0.31 -13.32 4.89
CA MET A 300 -0.15 -12.22 4.02
C MET A 300 -0.19 -12.63 2.55
N GLN A 301 0.81 -13.39 2.08
CA GLN A 301 0.87 -13.88 0.71
C GLN A 301 -0.27 -14.86 0.43
N ASN A 302 -0.49 -15.84 1.33
CA ASN A 302 -1.60 -16.79 1.21
C ASN A 302 -2.96 -16.08 1.19
N TYR A 303 -3.14 -15.09 2.05
CA TYR A 303 -4.33 -14.25 2.05
C TYR A 303 -4.49 -13.49 0.73
N SER A 304 -3.43 -12.85 0.25
CA SER A 304 -3.46 -12.06 -1.00
C SER A 304 -3.79 -12.94 -2.20
N ALA A 305 -3.20 -14.14 -2.27
CA ALA A 305 -3.51 -15.14 -3.29
C ALA A 305 -4.98 -15.58 -3.21
N HIS A 306 -5.49 -15.84 -2.00
CA HIS A 306 -6.90 -16.22 -1.78
C HIS A 306 -7.87 -15.11 -2.20
N ILE A 307 -7.62 -13.85 -1.83
CA ILE A 307 -8.44 -12.72 -2.27
C ILE A 307 -8.45 -12.61 -3.80
N THR A 308 -7.29 -12.78 -4.42
CA THR A 308 -7.16 -12.66 -5.88
C THR A 308 -7.85 -13.79 -6.63
N SER A 309 -7.76 -15.02 -6.13
CA SER A 309 -8.51 -16.15 -6.71
C SER A 309 -10.01 -15.97 -6.52
N ALA A 310 -10.42 -15.41 -5.38
CA ALA A 310 -11.80 -15.10 -5.07
C ALA A 310 -12.37 -14.05 -6.05
N VAL A 311 -11.65 -12.95 -6.34
CA VAL A 311 -12.05 -11.94 -7.35
C VAL A 311 -12.25 -12.53 -8.75
N ASN A 312 -11.43 -13.51 -9.13
CA ASN A 312 -11.57 -14.20 -10.42
C ASN A 312 -12.73 -15.21 -10.45
N SER A 313 -13.36 -15.50 -9.32
CA SER A 313 -14.55 -16.35 -9.25
C SER A 313 -15.82 -15.56 -9.61
N PRO A 314 -16.84 -16.20 -10.22
CA PRO A 314 -18.11 -15.53 -10.56
C PRO A 314 -18.87 -14.99 -9.33
N ILE A 315 -18.50 -15.42 -8.12
CA ILE A 315 -19.15 -15.00 -6.86
C ILE A 315 -18.69 -13.59 -6.44
N LEU A 316 -17.50 -13.15 -6.87
CA LEU A 316 -16.88 -11.88 -6.46
C LEU A 316 -16.37 -11.04 -7.64
N GLN A 317 -16.76 -11.36 -8.87
CA GLN A 317 -16.51 -10.48 -10.04
C GLN A 317 -16.97 -9.04 -9.80
N ASN A 318 -17.93 -8.83 -8.89
CA ASN A 318 -18.44 -7.52 -8.51
C ASN A 318 -17.63 -6.84 -7.38
N LEU A 319 -16.47 -7.35 -6.93
CA LEU A 319 -15.69 -6.73 -5.85
C LEU A 319 -15.20 -5.32 -6.20
N THR A 320 -14.88 -5.08 -7.47
CA THR A 320 -14.51 -3.75 -7.98
C THR A 320 -15.72 -2.88 -8.30
N ASP A 321 -16.88 -3.51 -8.54
CA ASP A 321 -18.09 -2.83 -9.01
C ASP A 321 -19.00 -2.43 -7.83
N ASP A 322 -18.86 -3.11 -6.68
CA ASP A 322 -19.53 -2.78 -5.42
C ASP A 322 -18.67 -1.76 -4.63
N PRO A 323 -19.12 -0.49 -4.52
CA PRO A 323 -18.33 0.56 -3.89
C PRO A 323 -18.06 0.30 -2.40
N ASP A 324 -18.97 -0.39 -1.71
CA ASP A 324 -18.84 -0.66 -0.28
C ASP A 324 -17.80 -1.75 -0.03
N LYS A 325 -17.81 -2.83 -0.83
CA LYS A 325 -16.79 -3.88 -0.73
C LYS A 325 -15.41 -3.38 -1.17
N TRP A 326 -15.38 -2.52 -2.19
CA TRP A 326 -14.15 -1.89 -2.64
C TRP A 326 -13.49 -1.02 -1.57
N LEU A 327 -14.28 -0.35 -0.73
CA LEU A 327 -13.77 0.41 0.41
C LEU A 327 -13.02 -0.47 1.41
N LEU A 328 -13.51 -1.68 1.70
CA LEU A 328 -12.82 -2.63 2.56
C LEU A 328 -11.50 -3.11 1.95
N VAL A 329 -11.53 -3.46 0.65
CA VAL A 329 -10.34 -3.90 -0.08
C VAL A 329 -9.27 -2.81 -0.03
N LYS A 330 -9.65 -1.55 -0.28
CA LYS A 330 -8.76 -0.40 -0.13
C LYS A 330 -8.23 -0.25 1.29
N TYR A 331 -9.11 -0.30 2.29
CA TYR A 331 -8.71 -0.14 3.69
C TYR A 331 -7.73 -1.23 4.14
N ASN A 332 -7.95 -2.48 3.73
CA ASN A 332 -7.03 -3.59 3.90
C ASN A 332 -5.68 -3.34 3.23
N PHE A 333 -5.73 -2.95 1.96
CA PHE A 333 -4.53 -2.65 1.19
C PHE A 333 -3.69 -1.56 1.87
N PHE A 334 -4.30 -0.47 2.34
CA PHE A 334 -3.57 0.58 3.08
C PHE A 334 -2.88 0.04 4.34
N ALA A 335 -3.56 -0.79 5.13
CA ALA A 335 -2.94 -1.39 6.31
C ALA A 335 -1.76 -2.31 5.97
N PHE A 336 -1.87 -3.08 4.88
CA PHE A 336 -0.78 -3.92 4.38
C PHE A 336 0.42 -3.10 3.93
N ILE A 337 0.19 -2.00 3.22
CA ILE A 337 1.28 -1.10 2.82
C ILE A 337 1.98 -0.47 4.03
N ILE A 338 1.24 -0.10 5.08
CA ILE A 338 1.85 0.38 6.34
C ILE A 338 2.72 -0.72 6.97
N ILE A 339 2.25 -1.96 7.02
CA ILE A 339 3.04 -3.09 7.54
C ILE A 339 4.31 -3.31 6.69
N PHE A 340 4.18 -3.29 5.37
CA PHE A 340 5.32 -3.43 4.46
C PHE A 340 6.33 -2.30 4.63
N GLU A 341 5.88 -1.06 4.80
CA GLU A 341 6.76 0.07 5.11
C GLU A 341 7.57 -0.18 6.38
N GLY A 342 6.93 -0.63 7.47
CA GLY A 342 7.63 -0.94 8.72
C GLY A 342 8.66 -2.05 8.59
N ILE A 343 8.32 -3.12 7.86
CA ILE A 343 9.24 -4.22 7.56
C ILE A 343 10.43 -3.72 6.73
N THR A 344 10.17 -2.98 5.65
CA THR A 344 11.20 -2.42 4.78
C THR A 344 12.12 -1.45 5.53
N MET A 345 11.56 -0.58 6.38
CA MET A 345 12.35 0.32 7.24
C MET A 345 13.20 -0.44 8.24
N ARG A 346 12.69 -1.54 8.82
CA ARG A 346 13.48 -2.41 9.73
C ARG A 346 14.68 -3.01 9.00
N ILE A 347 14.48 -3.48 7.77
CA ILE A 347 15.54 -4.04 6.92
C ILE A 347 16.59 -2.97 6.63
N LEU A 348 16.20 -1.79 6.18
CA LEU A 348 17.11 -0.69 5.85
C LEU A 348 17.94 -0.21 7.05
N ASN A 349 17.32 -0.10 8.24
CA ASN A 349 17.98 0.45 9.42
C ASN A 349 18.97 -0.54 10.08
N HIS A 350 18.79 -1.85 9.91
CA HIS A 350 19.58 -2.85 10.63
C HIS A 350 20.53 -3.66 9.74
N LEU A 351 20.41 -3.59 8.42
CA LEU A 351 21.27 -4.33 7.51
C LEU A 351 22.23 -3.38 6.81
N SER A 352 23.48 -3.33 7.28
CA SER A 352 24.59 -2.69 6.54
C SER A 352 24.81 -3.34 5.17
N ALA A 353 24.44 -4.63 5.04
CA ALA A 353 24.25 -5.34 3.79
C ALA A 353 23.09 -6.35 3.97
N PRO A 354 22.12 -6.40 3.05
CA PRO A 354 21.01 -7.36 3.10
C PRO A 354 21.53 -8.80 2.99
N ASN A 355 21.08 -9.62 3.95
CA ASN A 355 21.33 -11.06 4.00
C ASN A 355 20.33 -11.82 3.11
N SER A 356 20.54 -13.14 2.92
CA SER A 356 19.61 -14.01 2.17
C SER A 356 18.17 -13.91 2.69
N THR A 357 17.98 -13.82 4.01
CA THR A 357 16.66 -13.67 4.63
C THR A 357 15.96 -12.39 4.19
N SER A 358 16.67 -11.26 4.15
CA SER A 358 16.09 -10.00 3.70
C SER A 358 15.70 -10.05 2.22
N LEU A 359 16.47 -10.71 1.36
CA LEU A 359 16.09 -10.91 -0.05
C LEU A 359 14.79 -11.74 -0.17
N LEU A 360 14.64 -12.79 0.64
CA LEU A 360 13.40 -13.59 0.70
C LEU A 360 12.21 -12.78 1.23
N ILE A 361 12.44 -11.91 2.21
CA ILE A 361 11.41 -11.00 2.72
C ILE A 361 10.95 -10.02 1.63
N ASN A 362 11.90 -9.36 0.94
CA ASN A 362 11.57 -8.44 -0.16
C ASN A 362 10.81 -9.17 -1.28
N GLN A 363 11.26 -10.39 -1.63
CA GLN A 363 10.54 -11.24 -2.58
C GLN A 363 9.09 -11.51 -2.13
N SER A 364 8.87 -11.78 -0.84
CA SER A 364 7.55 -12.07 -0.30
C SER A 364 6.64 -10.84 -0.33
N ILE A 365 7.17 -9.65 -0.05
CA ILE A 365 6.45 -8.38 -0.18
C ILE A 365 6.04 -8.15 -1.64
N ILE A 366 6.98 -8.29 -2.58
CA ILE A 366 6.69 -8.13 -4.01
C ILE A 366 5.65 -9.15 -4.48
N LYS A 367 5.68 -10.40 -4.00
CA LYS A 367 4.64 -11.41 -4.30
C LYS A 367 3.27 -11.01 -3.75
N CYS A 368 3.19 -10.45 -2.55
CA CYS A 368 1.93 -9.92 -2.03
C CYS A 368 1.39 -8.80 -2.93
N LEU A 369 2.26 -7.86 -3.34
CA LEU A 369 1.89 -6.77 -4.24
C LEU A 369 1.49 -7.27 -5.64
N PHE A 370 2.13 -8.32 -6.15
CA PHE A 370 1.75 -8.97 -7.39
C PHE A 370 0.30 -9.49 -7.34
N HIS A 371 -0.09 -10.17 -6.27
CA HIS A 371 -1.47 -10.60 -6.07
C HIS A 371 -2.44 -9.40 -5.97
N LEU A 372 -2.02 -8.32 -5.31
CA LEU A 372 -2.83 -7.12 -5.09
C LEU A 372 -2.70 -6.05 -6.20
N SER A 373 -2.06 -6.37 -7.32
CA SER A 373 -1.75 -5.42 -8.41
C SER A 373 -3.01 -4.78 -9.06
N PHE A 374 -4.13 -5.50 -9.07
CA PHE A 374 -5.39 -4.94 -9.54
C PHE A 374 -5.87 -3.76 -8.67
N ILE A 375 -5.46 -3.71 -7.40
CA ILE A 375 -5.76 -2.60 -6.48
C ILE A 375 -4.88 -1.40 -6.81
N THR A 376 -3.59 -1.63 -7.07
CA THR A 376 -2.65 -0.56 -7.41
C THR A 376 -3.04 0.12 -8.72
N ASP A 377 -3.43 -0.64 -9.73
CA ASP A 377 -3.83 -0.11 -11.03
C ASP A 377 -5.07 0.78 -10.93
N GLN A 378 -6.04 0.42 -10.07
CA GLN A 378 -7.25 1.22 -9.87
C GLN A 378 -7.05 2.44 -8.98
N ILE A 379 -6.06 2.44 -8.08
CA ILE A 379 -5.67 3.64 -7.32
C ILE A 379 -4.95 4.63 -8.26
N GLY A 380 -4.23 4.13 -9.26
CA GLY A 380 -3.57 4.91 -10.30
C GLY A 380 -2.08 5.17 -10.04
N THR A 381 -1.40 5.69 -11.06
CA THR A 381 0.07 5.88 -11.12
C THR A 381 0.64 6.92 -10.16
N GLY A 382 -0.23 7.72 -9.53
CA GLY A 382 0.11 8.64 -8.43
C GLY A 382 -0.15 8.04 -7.06
N GLY A 383 0.09 6.73 -6.88
CA GLY A 383 -0.07 6.05 -5.59
C GLY A 383 0.54 6.85 -4.43
N PHE A 384 -0.01 6.69 -3.22
CA PHE A 384 0.48 7.41 -2.06
C PHE A 384 1.96 7.11 -1.78
N GLU A 385 2.68 8.09 -1.23
CA GLU A 385 4.14 8.07 -1.10
C GLU A 385 4.69 6.78 -0.49
N THR A 386 3.98 6.23 0.50
CA THR A 386 4.35 4.98 1.16
C THR A 386 4.35 3.77 0.20
N LEU A 387 3.39 3.66 -0.70
CA LEU A 387 3.35 2.56 -1.69
C LEU A 387 4.56 2.64 -2.63
N ASN A 388 4.84 3.86 -3.14
CA ASN A 388 5.98 4.08 -4.03
C ASN A 388 7.30 3.80 -3.31
N PHE A 389 7.42 4.22 -2.04
CA PHE A 389 8.56 3.90 -1.19
C PHE A 389 8.76 2.38 -1.07
N VAL A 390 7.70 1.63 -0.72
CA VAL A 390 7.78 0.16 -0.60
C VAL A 390 8.22 -0.47 -1.92
N ILE A 391 7.57 -0.16 -3.05
CA ILE A 391 7.92 -0.76 -4.34
C ILE A 391 9.35 -0.43 -4.74
N GLN A 392 9.75 0.85 -4.68
CA GLN A 392 11.07 1.30 -5.11
C GLN A 392 12.17 0.69 -4.25
N VAL A 393 12.03 0.70 -2.92
CA VAL A 393 13.06 0.16 -2.02
C VAL A 393 13.19 -1.34 -2.16
N ASN A 394 12.09 -2.09 -2.25
CA ASN A 394 12.15 -3.54 -2.41
C ASN A 394 12.81 -3.91 -3.75
N ASN A 395 12.48 -3.21 -4.84
CA ASN A 395 13.13 -3.40 -6.14
C ASN A 395 14.62 -3.02 -6.10
N ASP A 396 14.98 -1.92 -5.43
CA ASP A 396 16.36 -1.50 -5.25
C ASP A 396 17.18 -2.53 -4.46
N ILE A 397 16.61 -3.11 -3.41
CA ILE A 397 17.27 -4.15 -2.62
C ILE A 397 17.50 -5.39 -3.49
N LEU A 398 16.49 -5.82 -4.25
CA LEU A 398 16.61 -6.95 -5.18
C LEU A 398 17.62 -6.68 -6.29
N SER A 399 17.64 -5.48 -6.87
CA SER A 399 18.57 -5.10 -7.96
C SER A 399 20.02 -4.97 -7.47
N LYS A 400 20.26 -4.22 -6.38
CA LYS A 400 21.62 -3.92 -5.89
C LYS A 400 22.29 -5.12 -5.22
N PHE A 401 21.51 -5.97 -4.56
CA PHE A 401 22.02 -7.11 -3.78
C PHE A 401 21.65 -8.47 -4.35
N GLY A 402 20.94 -8.46 -5.48
CA GLY A 402 20.71 -9.61 -6.34
C GLY A 402 21.99 -10.25 -6.88
N GLY A 403 23.15 -9.62 -6.75
CA GLY A 403 24.43 -10.08 -7.28
C GLY A 403 24.81 -9.26 -8.50
N LYS A 404 26.06 -8.80 -8.54
CA LYS A 404 26.61 -8.16 -9.74
C LYS A 404 27.03 -9.26 -10.71
N ASN A 405 26.64 -9.14 -11.98
CA ASN A 405 27.07 -10.01 -13.07
C ASN A 405 26.64 -11.49 -12.92
N GLY A 406 25.41 -11.78 -12.49
CA GLY A 406 24.88 -13.15 -12.54
C GLY A 406 25.45 -14.12 -11.50
N VAL A 407 26.30 -13.67 -10.57
CA VAL A 407 26.89 -14.52 -9.52
C VAL A 407 26.43 -14.05 -8.13
N GLY A 408 25.65 -14.89 -7.45
CA GLY A 408 25.26 -14.68 -6.06
C GLY A 408 23.93 -15.35 -5.68
N VAL A 409 23.68 -15.43 -4.38
CA VAL A 409 22.42 -15.96 -3.83
C VAL A 409 21.21 -15.17 -4.36
N GLY A 410 21.36 -13.86 -4.59
CA GLY A 410 20.30 -13.00 -5.07
C GLY A 410 19.79 -13.31 -6.49
N VAL A 411 20.65 -13.78 -7.39
CA VAL A 411 20.26 -14.14 -8.77
C VAL A 411 19.27 -15.29 -8.73
N SER A 412 19.54 -16.28 -7.88
CA SER A 412 18.65 -17.42 -7.67
C SER A 412 17.31 -17.03 -7.03
N VAL A 413 17.28 -15.94 -6.26
CA VAL A 413 16.05 -15.44 -5.62
C VAL A 413 15.19 -14.69 -6.64
N SER A 414 15.80 -13.79 -7.42
CA SER A 414 15.13 -13.02 -8.47
C SER A 414 14.56 -13.93 -9.56
N THR A 415 15.33 -14.92 -10.06
CA THR A 415 14.84 -15.85 -11.10
C THR A 415 13.69 -16.73 -10.59
N LYS A 416 13.81 -17.29 -9.38
CA LYS A 416 12.71 -18.05 -8.74
C LYS A 416 11.46 -17.20 -8.51
N MET A 417 11.61 -15.91 -8.24
CA MET A 417 10.47 -14.99 -8.13
C MET A 417 9.74 -14.86 -9.45
N ILE A 418 10.48 -14.64 -10.55
CA ILE A 418 9.92 -14.51 -11.90
C ILE A 418 9.24 -15.81 -12.32
N ASP A 419 9.89 -16.95 -12.12
CA ASP A 419 9.31 -18.27 -12.43
C ASP A 419 7.99 -18.47 -11.67
N HIS A 420 7.94 -18.14 -10.38
CA HIS A 420 6.73 -18.25 -9.58
C HIS A 420 5.59 -17.35 -10.09
N MET A 421 5.88 -16.07 -10.37
CA MET A 421 4.87 -15.15 -10.92
C MET A 421 4.34 -15.67 -12.26
N THR A 422 5.23 -16.18 -13.11
CA THR A 422 4.87 -16.73 -14.42
C THR A 422 3.99 -17.97 -14.29
N MET A 423 4.27 -18.86 -13.34
CA MET A 423 3.48 -20.07 -13.08
C MET A 423 2.07 -19.79 -12.55
N GLU A 424 1.86 -18.66 -11.87
CA GLU A 424 0.56 -18.27 -11.33
C GLU A 424 -0.32 -17.48 -12.31
N LEU A 425 0.23 -17.10 -13.47
CA LEU A 425 -0.54 -16.49 -14.53
C LEU A 425 -1.35 -17.58 -15.27
N PRO A 426 -2.62 -17.29 -15.64
CA PRO A 426 -3.37 -18.19 -16.49
C PRO A 426 -2.67 -18.34 -17.85
N PRO A 427 -2.92 -19.44 -18.58
CA PRO A 427 -2.44 -19.57 -19.95
C PRO A 427 -2.91 -18.38 -20.78
N LEU A 428 -1.94 -17.66 -21.35
CA LEU A 428 -2.14 -16.38 -22.03
C LEU A 428 -2.87 -16.51 -23.39
N ASP A 429 -3.23 -17.73 -23.80
CA ASP A 429 -3.97 -18.03 -25.05
C ASP A 429 -5.47 -17.70 -24.96
N VAL A 430 -5.98 -17.29 -23.80
CA VAL A 430 -7.40 -16.98 -23.62
C VAL A 430 -7.72 -15.60 -24.21
N GLN A 431 -8.63 -15.56 -25.20
CA GLN A 431 -9.08 -14.35 -25.91
C GLN A 431 -9.57 -13.19 -25.00
N TYR A 432 -9.79 -13.45 -23.72
CA TYR A 432 -10.15 -12.47 -22.70
C TYR A 432 -9.30 -12.67 -21.44
N ILE A 433 -8.22 -11.90 -21.33
CA ILE A 433 -7.50 -11.76 -20.06
C ILE A 433 -8.32 -10.84 -19.15
N SER A 434 -8.71 -11.32 -17.96
CA SER A 434 -9.43 -10.49 -16.98
C SER A 434 -8.59 -9.26 -16.61
N SER A 435 -9.24 -8.15 -16.23
CA SER A 435 -8.56 -6.92 -15.80
C SER A 435 -7.52 -7.19 -14.70
N VAL A 436 -7.86 -8.07 -13.74
CA VAL A 436 -6.95 -8.51 -12.68
C VAL A 436 -5.69 -9.18 -13.22
N ASN A 437 -5.82 -10.06 -14.21
CA ASN A 437 -4.67 -10.74 -14.80
C ASN A 437 -3.86 -9.79 -15.70
N GLN A 438 -4.50 -8.80 -16.35
CA GLN A 438 -3.78 -7.74 -17.05
C GLN A 438 -2.90 -6.93 -16.09
N SER A 439 -3.44 -6.56 -14.92
CA SER A 439 -2.69 -5.89 -13.85
C SER A 439 -1.51 -6.71 -13.35
N LYS A 440 -1.69 -8.01 -13.13
CA LYS A 440 -0.61 -8.92 -12.74
C LYS A 440 0.52 -8.97 -13.77
N ILE A 441 0.18 -9.11 -15.05
CA ILE A 441 1.18 -9.14 -16.13
C ILE A 441 1.93 -7.81 -16.17
N SER A 442 1.22 -6.68 -16.10
CA SER A 442 1.82 -5.35 -16.08
C SER A 442 2.77 -5.17 -14.90
N PHE A 443 2.33 -5.53 -13.69
CA PHE A 443 3.14 -5.45 -12.47
C PHE A 443 4.39 -6.34 -12.54
N MET A 444 4.24 -7.57 -13.06
CA MET A 444 5.36 -8.49 -13.27
C MET A 444 6.39 -7.89 -14.23
N LEU A 445 5.96 -7.36 -15.39
CA LEU A 445 6.86 -6.75 -16.37
C LEU A 445 7.63 -5.57 -15.80
N GLN A 446 6.95 -4.67 -15.08
CA GLN A 446 7.57 -3.52 -14.41
C GLN A 446 8.57 -3.95 -13.33
N THR A 447 8.24 -5.01 -12.58
CA THR A 447 9.14 -5.57 -11.56
C THR A 447 10.39 -6.16 -12.21
N ILE A 448 10.23 -6.93 -13.30
CA ILE A 448 11.35 -7.49 -14.07
C ILE A 448 12.24 -6.38 -14.61
N GLU A 449 11.64 -5.30 -15.15
CA GLU A 449 12.36 -4.14 -15.66
C GLU A 449 13.26 -3.53 -14.56
N ALA A 450 12.73 -3.34 -13.35
CA ALA A 450 13.46 -2.75 -12.24
C ALA A 450 14.61 -3.64 -11.71
N ILE A 451 14.42 -4.96 -11.71
CA ILE A 451 15.42 -5.91 -11.19
C ILE A 451 16.36 -6.47 -12.27
N LEU A 452 16.21 -6.04 -13.52
CA LEU A 452 16.97 -6.55 -14.67
C LEU A 452 18.49 -6.65 -14.46
N PRO A 453 19.17 -5.67 -13.81
CA PRO A 453 20.61 -5.75 -13.54
C PRO A 453 21.04 -6.91 -12.63
N SER A 454 20.10 -7.52 -11.90
CA SER A 454 20.33 -8.66 -11.01
C SER A 454 20.08 -10.03 -11.64
N ILE A 455 19.61 -10.08 -12.88
CA ILE A 455 19.25 -11.32 -13.58
C ILE A 455 20.44 -11.78 -14.43
N ASP A 456 20.64 -13.09 -14.51
CA ASP A 456 21.64 -13.67 -15.40
C ASP A 456 21.28 -13.49 -16.89
N LEU A 457 22.28 -13.19 -17.73
CA LEU A 457 22.09 -12.94 -19.16
C LEU A 457 21.51 -14.13 -19.90
N ASP A 458 21.85 -15.37 -19.53
CA ASP A 458 21.31 -16.57 -20.17
C ASP A 458 19.83 -16.74 -19.84
N TYR A 459 19.45 -16.51 -18.58
CA TYR A 459 18.03 -16.51 -18.17
C TYR A 459 17.24 -15.41 -18.89
N MET A 460 17.80 -14.20 -19.00
CA MET A 460 17.15 -13.11 -19.75
C MET A 460 16.92 -13.50 -21.22
N ASN A 461 17.96 -14.01 -21.88
CA ASN A 461 17.89 -14.40 -23.29
C ASN A 461 16.96 -15.57 -23.55
N THR A 462 16.87 -16.55 -22.65
CA THR A 462 16.08 -17.77 -22.88
C THR A 462 14.63 -17.61 -22.44
N LYS A 463 14.37 -17.01 -21.27
CA LYS A 463 13.04 -16.93 -20.67
C LYS A 463 12.36 -15.59 -20.90
N ILE A 464 13.05 -14.48 -20.62
CA ILE A 464 12.43 -13.15 -20.67
C ILE A 464 12.16 -12.74 -22.11
N VAL A 465 13.15 -12.87 -23.00
CA VAL A 465 12.95 -12.57 -24.43
C VAL A 465 11.88 -13.47 -25.04
N GLY A 466 11.86 -14.76 -24.71
CA GLY A 466 10.82 -15.68 -25.17
C GLY A 466 9.41 -15.27 -24.69
N MET A 467 9.29 -14.82 -23.43
CA MET A 467 8.04 -14.30 -22.88
C MET A 467 7.60 -13.00 -23.57
N VAL A 468 8.51 -12.05 -23.76
CA VAL A 468 8.26 -10.79 -24.50
C VAL A 468 7.74 -11.11 -25.90
N GLU A 469 8.45 -11.97 -26.63
CA GLU A 469 8.08 -12.35 -27.99
C GLU A 469 6.68 -12.94 -28.05
N TYR A 470 6.34 -13.79 -27.08
CA TYR A 470 5.01 -14.37 -26.98
C TYR A 470 3.96 -13.29 -26.67
N LEU A 471 4.20 -12.42 -25.67
CA LEU A 471 3.25 -11.37 -25.25
C LEU A 471 2.98 -10.36 -26.38
N LEU A 472 3.98 -10.01 -27.17
CA LEU A 472 3.81 -9.13 -28.34
C LEU A 472 2.99 -9.79 -29.45
N ASN A 473 3.01 -11.12 -29.56
CA ASN A 473 2.27 -11.85 -30.60
C ASN A 473 0.83 -12.17 -30.20
N SER A 474 0.58 -12.45 -28.93
CA SER A 474 -0.70 -12.97 -28.44
C SER A 474 -1.63 -11.89 -27.88
N ASN A 475 -1.10 -10.78 -27.34
CA ASN A 475 -1.91 -9.79 -26.64
C ASN A 475 -2.42 -8.67 -27.53
N LYS A 476 -3.64 -8.22 -27.20
CA LYS A 476 -4.27 -7.02 -27.77
C LYS A 476 -4.42 -5.88 -26.74
N CYS A 477 -3.97 -6.04 -25.49
CA CYS A 477 -4.00 -4.92 -24.53
C CYS A 477 -2.84 -3.97 -24.77
N ASN A 478 -3.15 -2.70 -25.03
CA ASN A 478 -2.17 -1.62 -25.11
C ASN A 478 -1.28 -1.55 -23.87
N CYS A 479 -1.87 -1.76 -22.68
CA CYS A 479 -1.20 -1.74 -21.39
C CYS A 479 -0.02 -2.72 -21.28
N ILE A 480 -0.26 -3.96 -21.71
CA ILE A 480 0.74 -5.04 -21.68
C ILE A 480 1.76 -4.81 -22.78
N ILE A 481 1.34 -4.41 -23.98
CA ILE A 481 2.24 -4.13 -25.10
C ILE A 481 3.23 -3.02 -24.73
N GLU A 482 2.75 -1.93 -24.12
CA GLU A 482 3.60 -0.82 -23.67
C GLU A 482 4.61 -1.27 -22.59
N SER A 483 4.15 -1.97 -21.57
CA SER A 483 5.03 -2.52 -20.51
C SER A 483 6.05 -3.51 -21.08
N THR A 484 5.66 -4.29 -22.10
CA THR A 484 6.55 -5.25 -22.78
C THR A 484 7.63 -4.54 -23.58
N HIS A 485 7.28 -3.46 -24.29
CA HIS A 485 8.25 -2.62 -24.98
C HIS A 485 9.18 -1.91 -24.00
N SER A 486 8.67 -1.40 -22.87
CA SER A 486 9.48 -0.79 -21.80
C SER A 486 10.56 -1.74 -21.28
N LEU A 487 10.18 -2.98 -20.96
CA LEU A 487 11.10 -4.02 -20.53
C LEU A 487 12.18 -4.31 -21.59
N MET A 488 11.80 -4.40 -22.86
CA MET A 488 12.77 -4.61 -23.94
C MET A 488 13.74 -3.46 -24.12
N LEU A 489 13.30 -2.21 -23.92
CA LEU A 489 14.20 -1.05 -23.96
C LEU A 489 15.19 -1.05 -22.79
N ALA A 490 14.72 -1.38 -21.58
CA ALA A 490 15.59 -1.55 -20.44
C ALA A 490 16.63 -2.65 -20.68
N PHE A 491 16.22 -3.77 -21.29
CA PHE A 491 17.12 -4.85 -21.68
C PHE A 491 18.13 -4.43 -22.74
N SER A 492 17.69 -3.74 -23.79
CA SER A 492 18.58 -3.18 -24.81
C SER A 492 19.59 -2.20 -24.22
N SER A 493 19.16 -1.33 -23.30
CA SER A 493 20.05 -0.39 -22.59
C SER A 493 21.09 -1.11 -21.73
N LEU A 494 20.69 -2.20 -21.06
CA LEU A 494 21.60 -3.02 -20.27
C LEU A 494 22.64 -3.70 -21.16
N LEU A 495 22.23 -4.26 -22.31
CA LEU A 495 23.15 -4.85 -23.28
C LEU A 495 24.16 -3.82 -23.82
N LEU A 496 23.71 -2.61 -24.16
CA LEU A 496 24.61 -1.52 -24.57
C LEU A 496 25.66 -1.22 -23.49
N THR A 497 25.24 -1.15 -22.23
CA THR A 497 26.14 -0.88 -21.09
C THR A 497 27.17 -1.99 -20.89
N LEU A 498 26.81 -3.23 -21.19
CA LEU A 498 27.67 -4.41 -21.06
C LEU A 498 28.51 -4.70 -22.31
N ASN A 499 28.44 -3.86 -23.36
CA ASN A 499 29.02 -4.12 -24.69
C ASN A 499 28.57 -5.47 -25.28
N GLY A 500 27.32 -5.86 -25.00
CA GLY A 500 26.70 -7.04 -25.59
C GLY A 500 26.50 -6.87 -27.09
N LYS A 501 26.50 -7.97 -27.83
CA LYS A 501 26.22 -7.96 -29.28
C LYS A 501 24.71 -8.09 -29.52
N ALA A 502 24.22 -7.39 -30.54
CA ALA A 502 22.90 -7.64 -31.09
C ALA A 502 22.82 -9.06 -31.68
N ASP A 503 21.63 -9.65 -31.62
CA ASP A 503 21.29 -10.96 -32.16
C ASP A 503 20.10 -10.81 -33.13
N ASP A 504 19.85 -11.80 -33.99
CA ASP A 504 18.77 -11.80 -34.98
C ASP A 504 17.38 -11.55 -34.37
N ARG A 505 17.20 -11.94 -33.10
CA ARG A 505 15.99 -11.67 -32.32
C ARG A 505 15.67 -10.18 -32.17
N MET A 506 16.69 -9.31 -32.15
CA MET A 506 16.50 -7.86 -32.11
C MET A 506 15.92 -7.33 -33.42
N LEU A 507 16.31 -7.90 -34.57
CA LEU A 507 15.69 -7.58 -35.86
C LEU A 507 14.24 -8.06 -35.91
N LEU A 508 13.96 -9.26 -35.40
CA LEU A 508 12.59 -9.77 -35.30
C LEU A 508 11.71 -8.86 -34.42
N TYR A 509 12.24 -8.41 -33.29
CA TYR A 509 11.57 -7.46 -32.40
C TYR A 509 11.34 -6.09 -33.07
N ALA A 510 12.34 -5.55 -33.78
CA ALA A 510 12.21 -4.30 -34.54
C ALA A 510 11.13 -4.41 -35.63
N SER A 511 11.09 -5.53 -36.35
CA SER A 511 10.05 -5.83 -37.34
C SER A 511 8.65 -5.79 -36.74
N ARG A 512 8.46 -6.46 -35.60
CA ARG A 512 7.18 -6.47 -34.88
C ARG A 512 6.79 -5.09 -34.34
N THR A 513 7.75 -4.32 -33.84
CA THR A 513 7.53 -2.95 -33.36
C THR A 513 7.00 -2.06 -34.48
N ILE A 514 7.55 -2.17 -35.69
CA ILE A 514 7.07 -1.42 -36.87
C ILE A 514 5.65 -1.83 -37.27
N LEU A 515 5.29 -3.11 -37.06
CA LEU A 515 3.93 -3.60 -37.31
C LEU A 515 2.92 -3.12 -36.26
N HIS A 516 3.34 -2.94 -35.00
CA HIS A 516 2.50 -2.40 -33.92
C HIS A 516 2.18 -0.91 -34.09
N PHE A 517 2.99 -0.18 -34.85
CA PHE A 517 2.66 1.18 -35.27
C PHE A 517 1.73 1.16 -36.50
N PRO A 518 0.58 1.86 -36.49
CA PRO A 518 0.20 2.91 -35.54
C PRO A 518 -0.86 2.53 -34.50
N GLU A 519 -1.30 1.28 -34.46
CA GLU A 519 -2.42 0.84 -33.61
C GLU A 519 -2.10 0.91 -32.12
N TYR A 520 -0.92 0.42 -31.73
CA TYR A 520 -0.53 0.28 -30.32
C TYR A 520 0.49 1.33 -29.88
N LEU A 521 1.45 1.67 -30.76
CA LEU A 521 2.56 2.58 -30.44
C LEU A 521 2.40 3.99 -31.02
N SER A 522 2.79 5.01 -30.27
CA SER A 522 2.88 6.38 -30.79
C SER A 522 4.09 6.50 -31.72
N GLN A 523 4.12 7.58 -32.52
CA GLN A 523 5.25 7.84 -33.39
C GLN A 523 6.56 8.00 -32.61
N THR A 524 6.51 8.71 -31.48
CA THR A 524 7.68 8.95 -30.62
C THR A 524 8.17 7.66 -29.96
N GLN A 525 7.25 6.80 -29.50
CA GLN A 525 7.58 5.49 -28.95
C GLN A 525 8.26 4.59 -29.99
N MET A 526 7.70 4.50 -31.20
CA MET A 526 8.29 3.71 -32.29
C MET A 526 9.71 4.20 -32.63
N ILE A 527 9.90 5.52 -32.81
CA ILE A 527 11.21 6.09 -33.11
C ILE A 527 12.21 5.76 -31.99
N SER A 528 11.83 6.00 -30.72
CA SER A 528 12.70 5.70 -29.59
C SER A 528 13.11 4.23 -29.54
N ILE A 529 12.17 3.30 -29.76
CA ILE A 529 12.43 1.87 -29.70
C ILE A 529 13.40 1.45 -30.81
N ILE A 530 13.10 1.82 -32.06
CA ILE A 530 13.90 1.41 -33.21
C ILE A 530 15.28 2.08 -33.19
N SER A 531 15.40 3.34 -32.78
CA SER A 531 16.69 4.00 -32.62
C SER A 531 17.59 3.30 -31.59
N GLN A 532 17.03 2.83 -30.47
CA GLN A 532 17.82 2.10 -29.47
C GLN A 532 18.25 0.71 -29.97
N VAL A 533 17.38 0.02 -30.70
CA VAL A 533 17.76 -1.25 -31.36
C VAL A 533 18.83 -1.01 -32.43
N ALA A 534 18.73 0.07 -33.21
CA ALA A 534 19.72 0.40 -34.22
C ALA A 534 21.10 0.70 -33.62
N GLN A 535 21.16 1.36 -32.46
CA GLN A 535 22.41 1.58 -31.72
C GLN A 535 23.06 0.26 -31.28
N LEU A 536 22.27 -0.74 -30.86
CA LEU A 536 22.79 -2.08 -30.57
C LEU A 536 23.38 -2.76 -31.81
N CYS A 537 22.76 -2.55 -32.97
CA CYS A 537 23.20 -3.10 -34.24
C CYS A 537 24.42 -2.37 -34.83
N GLU A 538 24.83 -1.20 -34.31
CA GLU A 538 25.97 -0.43 -34.83
C GLU A 538 27.27 -1.25 -34.85
N SER A 539 27.42 -2.18 -33.90
CA SER A 539 28.58 -3.08 -33.82
C SER A 539 28.60 -4.17 -34.92
N ASP A 540 27.48 -4.42 -35.59
CA ASP A 540 27.35 -5.40 -36.67
C ASP A 540 26.75 -4.75 -37.93
N PRO A 541 27.59 -4.36 -38.90
CA PRO A 541 27.14 -3.69 -40.13
C PRO A 541 26.09 -4.48 -40.92
N ILE A 542 26.10 -5.82 -40.85
CA ILE A 542 25.14 -6.65 -41.58
C ILE A 542 23.74 -6.51 -40.96
N LEU A 543 23.66 -6.59 -39.63
CA LEU A 543 22.40 -6.41 -38.90
C LEU A 543 21.86 -4.99 -39.06
N LEU A 544 22.73 -3.96 -39.00
CA LEU A 544 22.31 -2.58 -39.19
C LEU A 544 21.77 -2.35 -40.61
N SER A 545 22.45 -2.89 -41.63
CA SER A 545 21.98 -2.80 -43.03
C SER A 545 20.62 -3.49 -43.21
N ALA A 546 20.43 -4.67 -42.63
CA ALA A 546 19.16 -5.38 -42.65
C ALA A 546 18.03 -4.59 -41.96
N LEU A 547 18.31 -3.92 -40.84
CA LEU A 547 17.35 -3.05 -40.15
C LEU A 547 16.94 -1.86 -41.03
N LEU A 548 17.90 -1.18 -41.65
CA LEU A 548 17.64 -0.04 -42.54
C LEU A 548 16.82 -0.46 -43.76
N ASP A 549 17.16 -1.59 -44.40
CA ASP A 549 16.43 -2.15 -45.53
C ASP A 549 15.00 -2.55 -45.15
N MET A 550 14.81 -3.11 -43.96
CA MET A 550 13.48 -3.43 -43.42
C MET A 550 12.63 -2.17 -43.25
N VAL A 551 13.16 -1.14 -42.58
CA VAL A 551 12.45 0.14 -42.38
C VAL A 551 12.11 0.78 -43.73
N HIS A 552 13.07 0.79 -44.67
CA HIS A 552 12.86 1.31 -46.01
C HIS A 552 11.78 0.54 -46.78
N SER A 553 11.79 -0.80 -46.73
CA SER A 553 10.78 -1.65 -47.38
C SER A 553 9.37 -1.40 -46.81
N GLN A 554 9.26 -1.27 -45.49
CA GLN A 554 7.99 -0.95 -44.82
C GLN A 554 7.51 0.46 -45.17
N ALA A 555 8.40 1.45 -45.23
CA ALA A 555 8.07 2.81 -45.66
C ALA A 555 7.62 2.86 -47.14
N TYR A 556 8.26 2.06 -47.99
CA TYR A 556 7.93 1.98 -49.41
C TYR A 556 6.53 1.38 -49.66
N THR A 557 6.19 0.33 -48.91
CA THR A 557 4.94 -0.44 -49.07
C THR A 557 3.76 0.16 -48.29
N SER A 558 4.02 1.01 -47.30
CA SER A 558 2.97 1.62 -46.47
C SER A 558 2.05 2.56 -47.26
N GLY A 559 0.74 2.48 -46.97
CA GLY A 559 -0.27 3.37 -47.51
C GLY A 559 -0.25 4.77 -46.89
N MET A 560 -0.93 5.72 -47.53
CA MET A 560 -1.10 7.12 -47.08
C MET A 560 -2.33 7.29 -46.17
N SER A 561 -2.77 6.25 -45.47
CA SER A 561 -3.91 6.35 -44.56
C SER A 561 -3.56 7.25 -43.36
N PRO A 562 -4.51 8.08 -42.89
CA PRO A 562 -4.30 8.93 -41.72
C PRO A 562 -4.08 8.08 -40.47
N LEU A 563 -3.27 8.59 -39.54
CA LEU A 563 -3.05 7.96 -38.25
C LEU A 563 -4.32 7.95 -37.39
N PRO A 564 -4.53 6.92 -36.55
CA PRO A 564 -5.64 6.87 -35.61
C PRO A 564 -5.53 8.02 -34.59
N VAL A 565 -6.67 8.59 -34.21
CA VAL A 565 -6.73 9.64 -33.19
C VAL A 565 -6.38 9.03 -31.83
N ARG A 566 -5.32 9.54 -31.19
CA ARG A 566 -4.91 9.11 -29.84
C ARG A 566 -5.43 10.08 -28.80
N THR A 567 -6.00 9.54 -27.73
CA THR A 567 -6.50 10.31 -26.58
C THR A 567 -5.85 9.87 -25.29
N ILE A 568 -5.34 10.81 -24.50
CA ILE A 568 -4.81 10.55 -23.15
C ILE A 568 -5.77 11.16 -22.12
N GLN A 569 -5.96 10.46 -21.00
CA GLN A 569 -6.66 10.99 -19.83
C GLN A 569 -5.66 11.72 -18.93
N ILE A 570 -5.74 13.05 -18.87
CA ILE A 570 -4.93 13.87 -17.95
C ILE A 570 -5.89 14.55 -16.97
N ASN A 571 -5.76 14.24 -15.67
CA ASN A 571 -6.62 14.78 -14.61
C ASN A 571 -8.14 14.62 -14.88
N GLY A 572 -8.54 13.48 -15.47
CA GLY A 572 -9.93 13.19 -15.83
C GLY A 572 -10.44 13.91 -17.08
N LYS A 573 -9.58 14.61 -17.83
CA LYS A 573 -9.91 15.20 -19.13
C LYS A 573 -9.24 14.42 -20.25
N THR A 574 -10.02 14.10 -21.28
CA THR A 574 -9.53 13.44 -22.49
C THR A 574 -8.89 14.47 -23.41
N GLU A 575 -7.56 14.50 -23.50
CA GLU A 575 -6.82 15.34 -24.44
C GLU A 575 -6.40 14.52 -25.67
N ILE A 576 -6.53 15.13 -26.85
CA ILE A 576 -6.08 14.53 -28.12
C ILE A 576 -4.59 14.79 -28.28
N VAL A 577 -3.80 13.73 -28.38
CA VAL A 577 -2.37 13.82 -28.66
C VAL A 577 -2.19 14.17 -30.12
N LYS A 578 -1.56 15.32 -30.38
CA LYS A 578 -1.19 15.71 -31.74
C LYS A 578 0.11 15.01 -32.14
N GLU A 579 0.00 14.03 -33.03
CA GLU A 579 1.15 13.39 -33.65
C GLU A 579 1.91 14.38 -34.56
N LYS A 580 3.23 14.19 -34.70
CA LYS A 580 4.08 15.08 -35.52
C LYS A 580 3.81 14.92 -37.02
N TYR A 581 3.52 13.69 -37.46
CA TYR A 581 3.20 13.36 -38.85
C TYR A 581 1.78 12.81 -38.97
N PHE A 582 1.15 12.98 -40.14
CA PHE A 582 -0.26 12.63 -40.31
C PHE A 582 -0.53 11.21 -40.83
N THR A 583 0.45 10.56 -41.46
CA THR A 583 0.28 9.22 -42.06
C THR A 583 1.36 8.24 -41.61
N ARG A 584 1.04 6.93 -41.68
CA ARG A 584 1.99 5.86 -41.35
C ARG A 584 3.26 5.94 -42.20
N LYS A 585 3.12 6.18 -43.51
CA LYS A 585 4.24 6.29 -44.44
C LYS A 585 5.20 7.43 -44.07
N VAL A 586 4.66 8.63 -43.81
CA VAL A 586 5.46 9.80 -43.43
C VAL A 586 6.19 9.55 -42.12
N ALA A 587 5.53 8.91 -41.15
CA ALA A 587 6.18 8.52 -39.88
C ALA A 587 7.33 7.52 -40.07
N LEU A 588 7.20 6.52 -40.95
CA LEU A 588 8.27 5.57 -41.25
C LEU A 588 9.43 6.20 -42.03
N ILE A 589 9.15 7.17 -42.91
CA ILE A 589 10.21 7.97 -43.54
C ILE A 589 10.94 8.81 -42.49
N GLY A 590 10.19 9.44 -41.58
CA GLY A 590 10.78 10.17 -40.45
C GLY A 590 11.63 9.29 -39.54
N LEU A 591 11.22 8.04 -39.31
CA LEU A 591 12.02 7.04 -38.62
C LEU A 591 13.32 6.74 -39.38
N LEU A 592 13.25 6.48 -40.69
CA LEU A 592 14.44 6.22 -41.51
C LEU A 592 15.43 7.40 -41.47
N ILE A 593 14.91 8.64 -41.52
CA ILE A 593 15.71 9.85 -41.38
C ILE A 593 16.44 9.89 -40.03
N SER A 594 15.76 9.55 -38.93
CA SER A 594 16.36 9.53 -37.60
C SER A 594 17.50 8.52 -37.41
N LEU A 595 17.67 7.58 -38.35
CA LEU A 595 18.74 6.57 -38.33
C LEU A 595 19.95 6.95 -39.21
N VAL A 596 19.90 8.07 -39.94
CA VAL A 596 20.96 8.47 -40.90
C VAL A 596 22.33 8.60 -40.22
N HIS A 597 22.36 9.07 -38.98
CA HIS A 597 23.61 9.22 -38.22
C HIS A 597 24.31 7.89 -37.90
N LEU A 598 23.63 6.74 -38.02
CA LEU A 598 24.20 5.41 -37.80
C LEU A 598 24.78 4.76 -39.08
N ILE A 599 24.43 5.27 -40.27
CA ILE A 599 24.83 4.69 -41.56
C ILE A 599 26.36 4.76 -41.79
N ASP A 600 26.97 3.73 -42.37
CA ASP A 600 28.40 3.80 -42.70
C ASP A 600 28.74 4.93 -43.68
N ILE A 601 29.95 5.48 -43.57
CA ILE A 601 30.40 6.59 -44.43
C ILE A 601 30.35 6.24 -45.91
N ASN A 602 30.56 4.98 -46.28
CA ASN A 602 30.60 4.54 -47.67
C ASN A 602 29.21 4.45 -48.30
N GLU A 603 28.15 4.33 -47.49
CA GLU A 603 26.78 4.13 -47.97
C GLU A 603 25.89 5.36 -47.80
N ILE A 604 26.36 6.42 -47.11
CA ILE A 604 25.51 7.56 -46.75
C ILE A 604 24.87 8.25 -47.96
N THR A 605 25.61 8.46 -49.05
CA THR A 605 25.09 9.14 -50.25
C THR A 605 23.99 8.31 -50.92
N LEU A 606 24.18 6.98 -50.98
CA LEU A 606 23.21 6.04 -51.51
C LEU A 606 21.92 6.01 -50.68
N TRP A 607 22.04 6.02 -49.36
CA TRP A 607 20.89 6.07 -48.46
C TRP A 607 20.16 7.42 -48.49
N LEU A 608 20.88 8.53 -48.62
CA LEU A 608 20.26 9.85 -48.81
C LEU A 608 19.44 9.91 -50.11
N ASP A 609 19.94 9.32 -51.20
CA ASP A 609 19.18 9.18 -52.45
C ASP A 609 17.94 8.31 -52.30
N ARG A 610 18.02 7.20 -51.55
CA ARG A 610 16.85 6.35 -51.22
C ARG A 610 15.80 7.13 -50.43
N ILE A 611 16.21 7.88 -49.40
CA ILE A 611 15.31 8.74 -48.60
C ILE A 611 14.66 9.79 -49.50
N LYS A 612 15.43 10.47 -50.36
CA LYS A 612 14.90 11.45 -51.32
C LYS A 612 13.82 10.84 -52.23
N ASN A 613 14.07 9.64 -52.75
CA ASN A 613 13.11 8.94 -53.60
C ASN A 613 11.80 8.59 -52.85
N LEU A 614 11.88 8.32 -51.54
CA LEU A 614 10.70 8.14 -50.70
C LEU A 614 9.97 9.47 -50.44
N LEU A 615 10.70 10.56 -50.19
CA LEU A 615 10.12 11.90 -50.01
C LEU A 615 9.33 12.37 -51.23
N GLY A 616 9.84 12.11 -52.44
CA GLY A 616 9.14 12.42 -53.69
C GLY A 616 7.82 11.66 -53.90
N LYS A 617 7.54 10.64 -53.08
CA LYS A 617 6.31 9.83 -53.11
C LYS A 617 5.33 10.17 -51.97
N VAL A 618 5.59 11.22 -51.20
CA VAL A 618 4.71 11.74 -50.14
C VAL A 618 3.76 12.79 -50.74
N SER A 619 2.50 12.78 -50.31
CA SER A 619 1.52 13.83 -50.61
C SER A 619 1.24 14.68 -49.37
N GLY A 620 1.22 16.02 -49.53
CA GLY A 620 0.95 16.99 -48.46
C GLY A 620 2.14 17.90 -48.14
N GLU A 621 2.01 19.19 -48.40
CA GLU A 621 3.09 20.19 -48.27
C GLU A 621 3.66 20.25 -46.84
N ARG A 622 2.80 20.19 -45.83
CA ARG A 622 3.24 20.29 -44.42
C ARG A 622 4.12 19.12 -43.98
N ASP A 623 3.78 17.90 -44.37
CA ASP A 623 4.56 16.70 -44.03
C ASP A 623 5.89 16.67 -44.79
N ILE A 624 5.89 17.11 -46.05
CA ILE A 624 7.11 17.22 -46.86
C ILE A 624 8.09 18.20 -46.22
N ILE A 625 7.63 19.40 -45.84
CA ILE A 625 8.48 20.42 -45.18
C ILE A 625 9.05 19.86 -43.87
N ASN A 626 8.21 19.28 -43.02
CA ASN A 626 8.66 18.71 -41.74
C ASN A 626 9.70 17.60 -41.90
N LEU A 627 9.59 16.77 -42.95
CA LEU A 627 10.55 15.71 -43.24
C LEU A 627 11.87 16.25 -43.81
N TRP A 628 11.83 17.27 -44.67
CA TRP A 628 13.03 17.94 -45.16
C TRP A 628 13.78 18.64 -44.03
N ASP A 629 13.06 19.33 -43.14
CA ASP A 629 13.65 19.96 -41.95
C ASP A 629 14.27 18.91 -41.00
N ALA A 630 13.61 17.77 -40.83
CA ALA A 630 14.15 16.66 -40.06
C ALA A 630 15.42 16.07 -40.70
N LEU A 631 15.44 15.89 -42.03
CA LEU A 631 16.60 15.39 -42.76
C LEU A 631 17.78 16.35 -42.65
N TRP A 632 17.54 17.64 -42.80
CA TRP A 632 18.57 18.66 -42.60
C TRP A 632 19.16 18.61 -41.19
N SER A 633 18.29 18.51 -40.18
CA SER A 633 18.71 18.42 -38.78
C SER A 633 19.62 17.21 -38.52
N GLU A 634 19.29 16.04 -39.09
CA GLU A 634 20.09 14.83 -38.97
C GLU A 634 21.42 14.89 -39.75
N ILE A 635 21.46 15.58 -40.90
CA ILE A 635 22.71 15.84 -41.63
C ILE A 635 23.66 16.71 -40.81
N LEU A 636 23.13 17.76 -40.16
CA LEU A 636 23.91 18.60 -39.26
C LEU A 636 24.41 17.80 -38.05
N LEU A 637 23.58 16.89 -37.53
CA LEU A 637 23.94 15.98 -36.45
C LEU A 637 25.06 15.02 -36.86
N CYS A 638 24.99 14.42 -38.05
CA CYS A 638 26.09 13.62 -38.64
C CYS A 638 27.41 14.39 -38.64
N ASN A 639 27.40 15.66 -39.05
CA ASN A 639 28.59 16.49 -39.12
C ASN A 639 29.20 16.79 -37.73
N LYS A 640 28.37 16.82 -36.68
CA LYS A 640 28.83 16.97 -35.31
C LYS A 640 29.54 15.72 -34.78
N TYR A 641 29.04 14.53 -35.12
CA TYR A 641 29.61 13.25 -34.64
C TYR A 641 30.76 12.74 -35.50
N ASN A 642 30.68 12.90 -36.82
CA ASN A 642 31.72 12.49 -37.76
C ASN A 642 31.81 13.50 -38.92
N GLN A 643 32.86 14.32 -38.90
CA GLN A 643 33.05 15.42 -39.85
C GLN A 643 33.16 14.94 -41.30
N GLN A 644 33.78 13.79 -41.57
CA GLN A 644 33.93 13.28 -42.95
C GLN A 644 32.59 12.82 -43.52
N LYS A 645 31.83 12.06 -42.71
CA LYS A 645 30.46 11.65 -43.06
C LYS A 645 29.54 12.86 -43.24
N GLY A 646 29.65 13.85 -42.35
CA GLY A 646 28.92 15.12 -42.44
C GLY A 646 29.22 15.91 -43.70
N GLN A 647 30.50 16.02 -44.10
CA GLN A 647 30.89 16.70 -45.33
C GLN A 647 30.29 16.05 -46.57
N LEU A 648 30.30 14.71 -46.66
CA LEU A 648 29.65 14.00 -47.76
C LEU A 648 28.14 14.25 -47.81
N ALA A 649 27.47 14.24 -46.65
CA ALA A 649 26.04 14.52 -46.54
C ALA A 649 25.70 15.98 -46.88
N LEU A 650 26.53 16.94 -46.46
CA LEU A 650 26.39 18.36 -46.80
C LEU A 650 26.59 18.60 -48.31
N ASN A 651 27.62 18.00 -48.90
CA ASN A 651 27.87 18.09 -50.34
C ASN A 651 26.70 17.50 -51.13
N TRP A 652 26.18 16.34 -50.70
CA TRP A 652 24.97 15.78 -51.27
C TRP A 652 23.79 16.76 -51.17
N TRP A 653 23.54 17.34 -49.99
CA TRP A 653 22.45 18.29 -49.77
C TRP A 653 22.52 19.49 -50.73
N TRP A 654 23.70 20.12 -50.84
CA TRP A 654 23.90 21.27 -51.71
C TRP A 654 23.69 20.94 -53.20
N ASN A 655 24.20 19.79 -53.66
CA ASN A 655 23.98 19.29 -55.01
C ASN A 655 22.50 19.01 -55.32
N GLN A 656 21.69 18.69 -54.30
CA GLN A 656 20.25 18.52 -54.46
C GLN A 656 19.48 19.84 -54.37
N THR A 657 19.91 20.81 -53.56
CA THR A 657 19.24 22.12 -53.47
C THR A 657 19.27 22.92 -54.77
N GLU A 658 20.34 22.82 -55.55
CA GLU A 658 20.38 23.39 -56.91
C GLU A 658 19.33 22.77 -57.84
N ARG A 659 18.91 21.52 -57.57
CA ARG A 659 17.84 20.83 -58.31
C ARG A 659 16.45 21.04 -57.68
N LEU A 660 16.34 21.26 -56.37
CA LEU A 660 15.07 21.51 -55.67
C LEU A 660 14.53 22.91 -55.96
N GLN A 661 15.38 23.91 -56.21
CA GLN A 661 14.98 25.23 -56.71
C GLN A 661 14.32 25.21 -58.11
N SER A 662 14.32 24.05 -58.79
CA SER A 662 13.58 23.85 -60.05
C SER A 662 12.24 23.12 -59.87
N TYR A 663 11.94 22.65 -58.65
CA TYR A 663 10.73 21.87 -58.30
C TYR A 663 9.80 22.59 -57.31
N LEU A 664 10.33 23.49 -56.46
CA LEU A 664 9.58 24.52 -55.75
C LEU A 664 9.42 25.74 -56.65
#